data_AF-A0A2W4Q203-F1
#
_entry.id   AF-A0A2W4Q203-F1
#
_cell.length_a   1.000
_cell.length_b   1.000
_cell.length_c   1.000
_cell.angle_alpha   90.00
_cell.angle_beta   90.00
_cell.angle_gamma   90.00
#
_symmetry.space_group_name_H-M   'P 1'
#
loop_
_entity.id
_entity.type
_entity.pdbx_description
1 polymer ?
#
loop_
_entity_poly.entity_id
_entity_poly.type
_entity_poly.pdbx_seq_one_letter_code
_entity_poly.pdbx_strand_id
1 'polypeptide(L)'
;MSAPVPATAARLMLLTFAAACALHVDRAPPWCTAMAAGGILWHWLHQAGRLPLPGRWTRYLLAAVLLAGVMMNFGTINGLAAGSALLMVMGGMKLLETRGRRDAVIVTFVAMILVLAAGLGRRGLVRLALFPGAAWAALATLAALGGPGASLPARRAFARSGVAALLAMPFAVLAFVLVPRLPGALWSLPGSETARTGLSEEMSPGSISELAISDDIAFRVRFDGEPPPPPLRYWRGPVLHEFDGFTWRSARNFGAPRQAVEFLSPPLRYQVMLEPHGQAYLFALDMAGAIEGRRHMRTFDGQLLSQRPVTAPLVYEGTSHLRWRNPGPLSILGRRLDTQLPPGRNPRTLELAAALRAEVDGDRAYAERVMRYFGEGGFEYTLTPPLLNYDSVDDLLFNTRLGFCGHFASAFVTLMRAAGVPARVVTGYLGGSWNPIGRYYTVRQSDAHAWAEVWIEGEGWVRFDPTSMVAPQRLQRGLSEFLPAARGATGALVLEGSWLRTLRDGWDAAGSWWQEQVVNFNAARQRDLLGWLGLDDIDYRGMAALLLAGSLAWLVVLLVLAARRPRARPDPVGRIWNAYAALLARHGVAITPHDGPEAVRRRASRRRPDAAPAVERFTRSYESLRFGRDAPTAAGIGHLRGALRELRRALRRA
;
A
#
# COMPACT_ATOMS: atom_id res chain seq x y z
N MET A 1 -5.84 39.22 16.60
CA MET A 1 -6.93 38.45 15.98
C MET A 1 -6.40 37.80 14.70
N SER A 2 -6.44 36.48 14.60
CA SER A 2 -6.02 35.76 13.38
C SER A 2 -7.01 36.02 12.24
N ALA A 3 -6.50 36.34 11.04
CA ALA A 3 -7.35 36.53 9.87
C ALA A 3 -8.20 35.26 9.60
N PRO A 4 -9.51 35.42 9.29
CA PRO A 4 -10.40 34.31 9.01
C PRO A 4 -9.91 33.54 7.78
N VAL A 5 -10.22 32.24 7.76
CA VAL A 5 -9.88 31.37 6.63
C VAL A 5 -10.77 31.76 5.43
N PRO A 6 -10.22 32.08 4.25
CA PRO A 6 -11.03 32.34 3.08
C PRO A 6 -11.86 31.12 2.68
N ALA A 7 -13.12 31.32 2.27
CA ALA A 7 -14.07 30.23 1.97
C ALA A 7 -13.52 29.20 0.96
N THR A 8 -12.86 29.65 -0.11
CA THR A 8 -12.25 28.74 -1.10
C THR A 8 -11.15 27.89 -0.50
N ALA A 9 -10.29 28.48 0.34
CA ALA A 9 -9.20 27.75 1.00
C ALA A 9 -9.74 26.76 2.05
N ALA A 10 -10.80 27.14 2.77
CA ALA A 10 -11.45 26.27 3.73
C ALA A 10 -12.13 25.06 3.06
N ARG A 11 -12.77 25.23 1.90
CA ARG A 11 -13.33 24.11 1.11
C ARG A 11 -12.23 23.17 0.60
N LEU A 12 -11.13 23.72 0.09
CA LEU A 12 -9.98 22.92 -0.37
C LEU A 12 -9.32 22.14 0.78
N MET A 13 -9.21 22.74 1.96
CA MET A 13 -8.73 22.07 3.17
C MET A 13 -9.61 20.86 3.53
N LEU A 14 -10.94 21.04 3.54
CA LEU A 14 -11.86 19.93 3.81
C LEU A 14 -11.75 18.81 2.78
N LEU A 15 -11.69 19.15 1.48
CA LEU A 15 -11.50 18.19 0.40
C LEU A 15 -10.18 17.41 0.55
N THR A 16 -9.09 18.12 0.87
CA THR A 16 -7.78 17.52 1.07
C THR A 16 -7.78 16.55 2.25
N PHE A 17 -8.36 16.95 3.38
CA PHE A 17 -8.45 16.10 4.56
C PHE A 17 -9.34 14.87 4.31
N ALA A 18 -10.47 15.04 3.60
CA ALA A 18 -11.34 13.95 3.18
C ALA A 18 -10.61 12.95 2.26
N ALA A 19 -9.92 13.44 1.23
CA ALA A 19 -9.15 12.61 0.30
C ALA A 19 -8.02 11.85 1.03
N ALA A 20 -7.35 12.50 1.98
CA ALA A 20 -6.34 11.85 2.81
C ALA A 20 -6.94 10.74 3.70
N CYS A 21 -8.10 10.98 4.34
CA CYS A 21 -8.79 9.98 5.15
C CYS A 21 -9.29 8.80 4.31
N ALA A 22 -9.77 9.04 3.09
CA ALA A 22 -10.24 8.00 2.17
C ALA A 22 -9.16 6.94 1.87
N LEU A 23 -7.88 7.33 1.91
CA LEU A 23 -6.74 6.43 1.71
C LEU A 23 -6.50 5.46 2.90
N HIS A 24 -7.23 5.60 4.02
CA HIS A 24 -7.04 4.80 5.24
C HIS A 24 -8.28 4.04 5.69
N VAL A 25 -9.39 4.09 4.95
CA VAL A 25 -10.69 3.51 5.35
C VAL A 25 -10.63 1.98 5.53
N ASP A 26 -9.75 1.30 4.81
CA ASP A 26 -9.54 -0.15 4.89
C ASP A 26 -8.71 -0.60 6.11
N ARG A 27 -8.01 0.35 6.75
CA ARG A 27 -7.03 0.08 7.83
C ARG A 27 -7.47 0.65 9.16
N ALA A 28 -8.10 1.81 9.12
CA ALA A 28 -8.59 2.46 10.31
C ALA A 28 -9.93 1.83 10.71
N PRO A 29 -10.18 1.65 12.02
CA PRO A 29 -11.48 1.24 12.52
C PRO A 29 -12.57 2.14 11.93
N PRO A 30 -13.76 1.59 11.59
CA PRO A 30 -14.84 2.36 10.98
C PRO A 30 -15.21 3.64 11.75
N TRP A 31 -15.10 3.60 13.08
CA TRP A 31 -15.38 4.75 13.94
C TRP A 31 -14.40 5.92 13.74
N CYS A 32 -13.13 5.67 13.38
CA CYS A 32 -12.16 6.72 13.06
C CYS A 32 -12.57 7.47 11.80
N THR A 33 -13.04 6.74 10.79
CA THR A 33 -13.58 7.31 9.54
C THR A 33 -14.83 8.12 9.81
N ALA A 34 -15.74 7.59 10.65
CA ALA A 34 -16.94 8.31 11.07
C ALA A 34 -16.61 9.62 11.82
N MET A 35 -15.61 9.59 12.72
CA MET A 35 -15.15 10.78 13.43
C MET A 35 -14.55 11.84 12.48
N ALA A 36 -13.72 11.42 11.53
CA ALA A 36 -13.16 12.33 10.52
C ALA A 36 -14.26 12.95 9.65
N ALA A 37 -15.21 12.13 9.18
CA ALA A 37 -16.37 12.59 8.40
C ALA A 37 -17.26 13.56 9.21
N GLY A 38 -17.50 13.26 10.49
CA GLY A 38 -18.22 14.13 11.42
C GLY A 38 -17.53 15.48 11.61
N GLY A 39 -16.19 15.49 11.79
CA GLY A 39 -15.41 16.73 11.87
C GLY A 39 -15.47 17.57 10.60
N ILE A 40 -15.43 16.93 9.41
CA ILE A 40 -15.59 17.59 8.11
C ILE A 40 -16.97 18.23 7.99
N LEU A 41 -18.03 17.47 8.28
CA LEU A 41 -19.42 17.93 8.20
C LEU A 41 -19.68 19.08 9.18
N TRP A 42 -19.21 18.95 10.42
CA TRP A 42 -19.36 20.00 11.44
C TRP A 42 -18.69 21.30 11.01
N HIS A 43 -17.46 21.23 10.51
CA HIS A 43 -16.73 22.41 10.06
C HIS A 43 -17.36 23.04 8.80
N TRP A 44 -17.94 22.22 7.91
CA TRP A 44 -18.70 22.71 6.76
C TRP A 44 -19.98 23.47 7.20
N LEU A 45 -20.73 22.91 8.15
CA LEU A 45 -21.93 23.55 8.72
C LEU A 45 -21.58 24.85 9.49
N HIS A 46 -20.44 24.87 10.17
CA HIS A 46 -19.94 26.07 10.82
C HIS A 46 -19.66 27.20 9.83
N GLN A 47 -18.99 26.88 8.71
CA GLN A 47 -18.77 27.86 7.63
C GLN A 47 -20.06 28.35 6.97
N ALA A 48 -21.10 27.51 6.94
CA ALA A 48 -22.43 27.89 6.48
C ALA A 48 -23.22 28.72 7.52
N GLY A 49 -22.64 29.00 8.69
CA GLY A 49 -23.29 29.75 9.77
C GLY A 49 -24.36 28.98 10.54
N ARG A 50 -24.47 27.65 10.33
CA ARG A 50 -25.54 26.83 10.91
C ARG A 50 -25.23 26.27 12.30
N LEU A 51 -23.96 26.09 12.63
CA LEU A 51 -23.51 25.52 13.90
C LEU A 51 -22.32 26.29 14.48
N PRO A 52 -22.29 26.56 15.80
CA PRO A 52 -21.11 27.07 16.46
C PRO A 52 -20.03 25.97 16.62
N LEU A 53 -18.78 26.39 16.82
CA LEU A 53 -17.72 25.45 17.21
C LEU A 53 -17.92 25.01 18.67
N PRO A 54 -17.65 23.74 19.00
CA PRO A 54 -17.82 23.23 20.35
C PRO A 54 -16.88 23.90 21.37
N GLY A 55 -17.33 23.95 22.62
CA GLY A 55 -16.58 24.52 23.74
C GLY A 55 -15.22 23.82 23.98
N ARG A 56 -14.34 24.47 24.74
CA ARG A 56 -13.01 23.89 25.04
C ARG A 56 -13.10 22.58 25.83
N TRP A 57 -14.00 22.51 26.82
CA TRP A 57 -14.15 21.34 27.68
C TRP A 57 -14.73 20.13 26.96
N THR A 58 -15.74 20.33 26.10
CA THR A 58 -16.29 19.26 25.26
C THR A 58 -15.23 18.70 24.31
N ARG A 59 -14.36 19.56 23.76
CA ARG A 59 -13.25 19.12 22.91
C ARG A 59 -12.19 18.34 23.69
N TYR A 60 -11.82 18.75 24.91
CA TYR A 60 -10.87 18.00 25.73
C TYR A 60 -11.40 16.63 26.14
N LEU A 61 -12.67 16.56 26.55
CA LEU A 61 -13.32 15.29 26.89
C LEU A 61 -13.37 14.37 25.67
N LEU A 62 -13.80 14.89 24.52
CA LEU A 62 -13.84 14.12 23.28
C LEU A 62 -12.45 13.64 22.84
N ALA A 63 -11.41 14.48 22.97
CA ALA A 63 -10.04 14.08 22.68
C ALA A 63 -9.57 12.92 23.58
N ALA A 64 -9.85 12.99 24.89
CA ALA A 64 -9.49 11.94 25.84
C ALA A 64 -10.20 10.61 25.52
N VAL A 65 -11.50 10.66 25.21
CA VAL A 65 -12.29 9.48 24.83
C VAL A 65 -11.78 8.86 23.53
N LEU A 66 -11.54 9.67 22.49
CA LEU A 66 -11.06 9.17 21.21
C LEU A 66 -9.64 8.60 21.32
N LEU A 67 -8.76 9.21 22.12
CA LEU A 67 -7.42 8.70 22.39
C LEU A 67 -7.48 7.35 23.12
N ALA A 68 -8.33 7.22 24.13
CA ALA A 68 -8.58 5.95 24.81
C ALA A 68 -9.12 4.89 23.83
N GLY A 69 -10.02 5.28 22.92
CA GLY A 69 -10.53 4.39 21.87
C GLY A 69 -9.45 3.89 20.92
N VAL A 70 -8.50 4.73 20.49
CA VAL A 70 -7.35 4.28 19.70
C VAL A 70 -6.48 3.31 20.51
N MET A 71 -6.21 3.59 21.80
CA MET A 71 -5.42 2.71 22.66
C MET A 71 -6.07 1.37 22.95
N MET A 72 -7.38 1.33 23.18
CA MET A 72 -8.09 0.07 23.38
C MET A 72 -8.11 -0.78 22.10
N ASN A 73 -8.21 -0.15 20.92
CA ASN A 73 -8.30 -0.89 19.66
C ASN A 73 -6.94 -1.48 19.20
N PHE A 74 -5.85 -0.76 19.43
CA PHE A 74 -4.53 -1.15 18.90
C PHE A 74 -3.53 -1.62 19.96
N GLY A 75 -3.74 -1.32 21.25
CA GLY A 75 -2.77 -1.61 22.31
C GLY A 75 -1.45 -0.83 22.22
N THR A 76 -1.26 -0.01 21.18
CA THR A 76 -0.05 0.78 20.91
C THR A 76 -0.38 2.03 20.08
N ILE A 77 0.37 3.11 20.29
CA ILE A 77 0.40 4.29 19.39
C ILE A 77 1.40 4.12 18.24
N ASN A 78 2.33 3.18 18.37
CA ASN A 78 3.39 2.93 17.41
C ASN A 78 2.93 1.90 16.38
N GLY A 79 2.90 2.30 15.12
CA GLY A 79 2.51 1.45 14.00
C GLY A 79 1.78 2.24 12.93
N LEU A 80 1.83 1.77 11.68
CA LEU A 80 1.24 2.51 10.56
C LEU A 80 -0.28 2.65 10.71
N ALA A 81 -0.98 1.58 11.13
CA ALA A 81 -2.43 1.60 11.32
C ALA A 81 -2.85 2.49 12.50
N ALA A 82 -2.22 2.31 13.67
CA ALA A 82 -2.50 3.10 14.87
C ALA A 82 -2.17 4.59 14.67
N GLY A 83 -1.01 4.89 14.05
CA GLY A 83 -0.59 6.26 13.75
C GLY A 83 -1.51 6.96 12.76
N SER A 84 -1.92 6.29 11.67
CA SER A 84 -2.91 6.84 10.73
C SER A 84 -4.27 7.07 11.39
N ALA A 85 -4.76 6.13 12.20
CA ALA A 85 -6.02 6.29 12.93
C ALA A 85 -5.97 7.49 13.90
N LEU A 86 -4.87 7.63 14.65
CA LEU A 86 -4.64 8.76 15.53
C LEU A 86 -4.62 10.09 14.76
N LEU A 87 -3.92 10.16 13.62
CA LEU A 87 -3.87 11.35 12.77
C LEU A 87 -5.25 11.71 12.18
N MET A 88 -6.06 10.72 11.80
CA MET A 88 -7.45 10.95 11.34
C MET A 88 -8.30 11.56 12.45
N VAL A 89 -8.23 10.98 13.65
CA VAL A 89 -8.94 11.48 14.84
C VAL A 89 -8.47 12.90 15.20
N MET A 90 -7.16 13.12 15.29
CA MET A 90 -6.57 14.42 15.60
C MET A 90 -6.91 15.48 14.54
N GLY A 91 -6.88 15.11 13.26
CA GLY A 91 -7.28 16.01 12.18
C GLY A 91 -8.77 16.38 12.25
N GLY A 92 -9.64 15.40 12.53
CA GLY A 92 -11.07 15.64 12.77
C GLY A 92 -11.32 16.55 13.97
N MET A 93 -10.61 16.31 15.08
CA MET A 93 -10.65 17.19 16.26
C MET A 93 -10.14 18.59 15.96
N LYS A 94 -9.08 18.71 15.15
CA LYS A 94 -8.52 20.02 14.79
C LYS A 94 -9.50 20.83 13.95
N LEU A 95 -10.30 20.19 13.08
CA LEU A 95 -11.38 20.87 12.34
C LEU A 95 -12.42 21.51 13.26
N LEU A 96 -12.70 20.93 14.44
CA LEU A 96 -13.61 21.48 15.44
C LEU A 96 -13.03 22.69 16.20
N GLU A 97 -11.76 23.04 15.98
CA GLU A 97 -11.08 24.20 16.56
C GLU A 97 -10.67 25.26 15.52
N THR A 98 -10.65 24.92 14.24
CA THR A 98 -10.09 25.78 13.19
C THR A 98 -10.80 27.13 13.09
N ARG A 99 -10.11 28.22 13.46
CA ARG A 99 -10.63 29.60 13.41
C ARG A 99 -9.83 30.51 12.47
N GLY A 100 -8.54 30.23 12.31
CA GLY A 100 -7.64 31.09 11.53
C GLY A 100 -6.85 30.36 10.47
N ARG A 101 -6.16 31.14 9.63
CA ARG A 101 -5.25 30.59 8.58
C ARG A 101 -4.20 29.62 9.14
N ARG A 102 -3.66 29.89 10.34
CA ARG A 102 -2.68 29.02 11.00
C ARG A 102 -3.25 27.62 11.25
N ASP A 103 -4.50 27.53 11.71
CA ASP A 103 -5.15 26.24 11.97
C ASP A 103 -5.39 25.48 10.67
N ALA A 104 -5.80 26.17 9.60
CA ALA A 104 -6.00 25.56 8.29
C ALA A 104 -4.71 24.97 7.70
N VAL A 105 -3.57 25.64 7.91
CA VAL A 105 -2.25 25.13 7.54
C VAL A 105 -1.93 23.85 8.32
N ILE A 106 -2.20 23.81 9.63
CA ILE A 106 -1.98 22.61 10.47
C ILE A 106 -2.82 21.43 9.96
N VAL A 107 -4.11 21.62 9.69
CA VAL A 107 -4.98 20.55 9.15
C VAL A 107 -4.45 20.05 7.81
N THR A 108 -3.97 20.96 6.95
CA THR A 108 -3.38 20.59 5.65
C THR A 108 -2.10 19.76 5.83
N PHE A 109 -1.24 20.09 6.80
CA PHE A 109 -0.06 19.29 7.12
C PHE A 109 -0.43 17.91 7.68
N VAL A 110 -1.44 17.82 8.56
CA VAL A 110 -1.96 16.53 9.04
C VAL A 110 -2.44 15.68 7.87
N ALA A 111 -3.20 16.27 6.92
CA ALA A 111 -3.63 15.58 5.72
C ALA A 111 -2.44 15.13 4.85
N MET A 112 -1.38 15.95 4.73
CA MET A 112 -0.19 15.59 3.96
C MET A 112 0.59 14.44 4.61
N ILE A 113 0.70 14.40 5.94
CA ILE A 113 1.29 13.26 6.68
C ILE A 113 0.44 12.01 6.48
N LEU A 114 -0.89 12.12 6.52
CA LEU A 114 -1.79 11.01 6.20
C LEU A 114 -1.58 10.50 4.76
N VAL A 115 -1.43 11.40 3.78
CA VAL A 115 -1.11 10.99 2.40
C VAL A 115 0.22 10.23 2.38
N LEU A 116 1.28 10.75 2.99
CA LEU A 116 2.58 10.05 3.06
C LEU A 116 2.47 8.67 3.72
N ALA A 117 1.75 8.58 4.85
CA ALA A 117 1.49 7.32 5.54
C ALA A 117 0.75 6.31 4.66
N ALA A 118 -0.19 6.76 3.82
CA ALA A 118 -0.89 5.88 2.88
C ALA A 118 0.07 5.23 1.86
N GLY A 119 1.18 5.90 1.52
CA GLY A 119 2.21 5.38 0.61
C GLY A 119 3.02 4.21 1.20
N LEU A 120 3.02 4.07 2.52
CA LEU A 120 3.67 2.96 3.25
C LEU A 120 2.76 1.72 3.37
N GLY A 121 1.47 1.84 3.04
CA GLY A 121 0.47 0.78 3.15
C GLY A 121 0.27 -0.05 1.86
N ARG A 122 -0.75 -0.94 1.91
CA ARG A 122 -1.29 -1.78 0.82
C ARG A 122 -1.68 -0.86 -0.33
N ARG A 123 -1.16 -1.19 -1.50
CA ARG A 123 -1.31 -0.43 -2.74
C ARG A 123 -2.39 -1.13 -3.56
N GLY A 124 -3.51 -0.44 -3.71
CA GLY A 124 -4.62 -0.81 -4.56
C GLY A 124 -4.80 0.25 -5.63
N LEU A 125 -5.55 -0.06 -6.68
CA LEU A 125 -5.57 0.70 -7.92
C LEU A 125 -6.20 2.07 -7.75
N VAL A 126 -7.30 2.10 -6.99
CA VAL A 126 -7.97 3.32 -6.55
C VAL A 126 -7.03 4.22 -5.74
N ARG A 127 -6.14 3.63 -4.93
CA ARG A 127 -5.13 4.38 -4.16
C ARG A 127 -4.04 4.97 -5.06
N LEU A 128 -3.70 4.31 -6.17
CA LEU A 128 -2.70 4.81 -7.12
C LEU A 128 -3.13 6.13 -7.78
N ALA A 129 -4.44 6.32 -8.00
CA ALA A 129 -4.99 7.58 -8.50
C ALA A 129 -5.29 8.57 -7.35
N LEU A 130 -5.84 8.10 -6.24
CA LEU A 130 -6.17 8.95 -5.08
C LEU A 130 -4.94 9.55 -4.42
N PHE A 131 -3.82 8.83 -4.35
CA PHE A 131 -2.59 9.31 -3.70
C PHE A 131 -2.02 10.58 -4.36
N PRO A 132 -1.67 10.59 -5.67
CA PRO A 132 -1.19 11.80 -6.33
C PRO A 132 -2.28 12.89 -6.37
N GLY A 133 -3.57 12.52 -6.49
CA GLY A 133 -4.68 13.46 -6.40
C GLY A 133 -4.77 14.17 -5.05
N ALA A 134 -4.66 13.42 -3.94
CA ALA A 134 -4.68 13.94 -2.58
C ALA A 134 -3.42 14.77 -2.27
N ALA A 135 -2.25 14.34 -2.74
CA ALA A 135 -1.00 15.12 -2.65
C ALA A 135 -1.13 16.44 -3.41
N TRP A 136 -1.68 16.42 -4.63
CA TRP A 136 -1.87 17.63 -5.43
C TRP A 136 -2.91 18.57 -4.81
N ALA A 137 -3.99 18.04 -4.23
CA ALA A 137 -4.96 18.80 -3.46
C ALA A 137 -4.34 19.46 -2.22
N ALA A 138 -3.45 18.77 -1.50
CA ALA A 138 -2.71 19.34 -0.37
C ALA A 138 -1.82 20.51 -0.82
N LEU A 139 -1.06 20.35 -1.90
CA LEU A 139 -0.25 21.43 -2.48
C LEU A 139 -1.10 22.61 -2.96
N ALA A 140 -2.27 22.34 -3.58
CA ALA A 140 -3.20 23.37 -4.00
C ALA A 140 -3.79 24.14 -2.80
N THR A 141 -4.10 23.44 -1.70
CA THR A 141 -4.56 24.06 -0.45
C THR A 141 -3.50 24.98 0.15
N LEU A 142 -2.24 24.54 0.21
CA LEU A 142 -1.13 25.38 0.65
C LEU A 142 -0.95 26.62 -0.25
N ALA A 143 -1.05 26.46 -1.57
CA ALA A 143 -1.00 27.58 -2.51
C ALA A 143 -2.15 28.59 -2.30
N ALA A 144 -3.36 28.11 -1.98
CA ALA A 144 -4.50 28.96 -1.67
C ALA A 144 -4.34 29.71 -0.33
N LEU A 145 -3.62 29.13 0.64
CA LEU A 145 -3.35 29.71 1.96
C LEU A 145 -2.15 30.69 1.99
N GLY A 146 -1.18 30.53 1.08
CA GLY A 146 0.09 31.28 1.10
C GLY A 146 0.05 32.74 0.59
N GLY A 147 -1.08 33.24 0.09
CA GLY A 147 -1.19 34.59 -0.50
C GLY A 147 -1.40 35.72 0.52
N PRO A 148 -0.62 36.83 0.47
CA PRO A 148 -0.94 38.06 1.19
C PRO A 148 -2.13 38.76 0.54
N GLY A 149 -3.35 38.33 0.87
CA GLY A 149 -4.61 38.88 0.32
C GLY A 149 -5.76 37.88 0.25
N ALA A 150 -6.70 38.12 -0.67
CA ALA A 150 -7.80 37.21 -1.00
C ALA A 150 -7.25 35.86 -1.49
N SER A 151 -7.90 34.75 -1.08
CA SER A 151 -7.49 33.41 -1.51
C SER A 151 -7.48 33.29 -3.02
N LEU A 152 -6.50 32.57 -3.57
CA LEU A 152 -6.51 32.18 -4.97
C LEU A 152 -7.79 31.38 -5.27
N PRO A 153 -8.45 31.63 -6.42
CA PRO A 153 -9.47 30.72 -6.92
C PRO A 153 -8.91 29.29 -7.05
N ALA A 154 -9.71 28.29 -6.73
CA ALA A 154 -9.29 26.89 -6.69
C ALA A 154 -8.55 26.46 -7.98
N ARG A 155 -9.09 26.82 -9.16
CA ARG A 155 -8.46 26.54 -10.46
C ARG A 155 -7.03 27.08 -10.57
N ARG A 156 -6.79 28.32 -10.09
CA ARG A 156 -5.45 28.92 -10.11
C ARG A 156 -4.53 28.30 -9.07
N ALA A 157 -5.07 27.86 -7.94
CA ALA A 157 -4.31 27.15 -6.92
C ALA A 157 -3.79 25.80 -7.45
N PHE A 158 -4.67 24.98 -8.06
CA PHE A 158 -4.29 23.72 -8.71
C PHE A 158 -3.31 23.91 -9.86
N ALA A 159 -3.52 24.92 -10.72
CA ALA A 159 -2.60 25.20 -11.81
C ALA A 159 -1.19 25.58 -11.30
N ARG A 160 -1.10 26.44 -10.28
CA ARG A 160 0.19 26.84 -9.70
C ARG A 160 0.89 25.67 -8.99
N SER A 161 0.16 24.88 -8.20
CA SER A 161 0.73 23.70 -7.53
C SER A 161 1.14 22.62 -8.53
N GLY A 162 0.40 22.45 -9.62
CA GLY A 162 0.74 21.51 -10.70
C GLY A 162 2.04 21.92 -11.41
N VAL A 163 2.18 23.20 -11.77
CA VAL A 163 3.44 23.71 -12.32
C VAL A 163 4.60 23.55 -11.34
N ALA A 164 4.39 23.82 -10.05
CA ALA A 164 5.43 23.63 -9.04
C ALA A 164 5.84 22.16 -8.89
N ALA A 165 4.87 21.23 -8.91
CA ALA A 165 5.13 19.80 -8.88
C ALA A 165 5.91 19.34 -10.12
N LEU A 166 5.52 19.78 -11.32
CA LEU A 166 6.23 19.48 -12.57
C LEU A 166 7.68 20.00 -12.55
N LEU A 167 7.91 21.21 -12.01
CA LEU A 167 9.26 21.76 -11.85
C LEU A 167 10.10 21.00 -10.80
N ALA A 168 9.48 20.28 -9.87
CA ALA A 168 10.17 19.46 -8.89
C ALA A 168 10.50 18.04 -9.42
N MET A 169 9.81 17.55 -10.46
CA MET A 169 9.99 16.19 -11.00
C MET A 169 11.43 15.88 -11.45
N PRO A 170 12.16 16.76 -12.16
CA PRO A 170 13.54 16.45 -12.57
C PRO A 170 14.47 16.21 -11.38
N PHE A 171 14.34 17.02 -10.32
CA PHE A 171 15.08 16.80 -9.08
C PHE A 171 14.65 15.50 -8.39
N ALA A 172 13.35 15.20 -8.34
CA ALA A 172 12.84 13.97 -7.73
C ALA A 172 13.35 12.70 -8.45
N VAL A 173 13.37 12.71 -9.78
CA VAL A 173 13.91 11.60 -10.61
C VAL A 173 15.42 11.47 -10.39
N LEU A 174 16.16 12.58 -10.41
CA LEU A 174 17.59 12.60 -10.14
C LEU A 174 17.90 12.01 -8.75
N ALA A 175 17.18 12.43 -7.73
CA ALA A 175 17.31 11.91 -6.37
C ALA A 175 16.91 10.42 -6.29
N PHE A 176 15.84 10.00 -6.96
CA PHE A 176 15.39 8.61 -6.95
C PHE A 176 16.46 7.65 -7.49
N VAL A 177 17.13 8.05 -8.58
CA VAL A 177 18.18 7.26 -9.26
C VAL A 177 19.52 7.32 -8.53
N LEU A 178 19.93 8.51 -8.05
CA LEU A 178 21.29 8.73 -7.55
C LEU A 178 21.44 8.63 -6.03
N VAL A 179 20.37 8.64 -5.24
CA VAL A 179 20.49 8.39 -3.80
C VAL A 179 20.97 6.94 -3.58
N PRO A 180 22.11 6.72 -2.91
CA PRO A 180 22.72 5.39 -2.80
C PRO A 180 21.84 4.43 -2.01
N ARG A 181 21.59 3.24 -2.58
CA ARG A 181 20.83 2.17 -1.92
C ARG A 181 21.77 1.30 -1.10
N LEU A 182 21.93 1.62 0.18
CA LEU A 182 22.78 0.83 1.09
C LEU A 182 22.12 -0.53 1.42
N PRO A 183 22.80 -1.67 1.20
CA PRO A 183 22.31 -2.98 1.62
C PRO A 183 22.38 -3.10 3.15
N GLY A 184 21.26 -2.85 3.81
CA GLY A 184 21.15 -2.90 5.27
C GLY A 184 19.96 -2.07 5.74
N ALA A 185 19.04 -2.70 6.46
CA ALA A 185 17.81 -2.07 6.91
C ALA A 185 18.06 -1.02 8.01
N LEU A 186 18.44 0.19 7.63
CA LEU A 186 18.47 1.33 8.58
C LEU A 186 17.05 1.76 9.01
N TRP A 187 16.01 1.37 8.25
CA TRP A 187 14.63 1.82 8.44
C TRP A 187 13.58 0.70 8.25
N SER A 188 13.87 -0.54 8.65
CA SER A 188 12.80 -1.54 8.69
C SER A 188 11.84 -1.20 9.83
N LEU A 189 10.61 -0.81 9.50
CA LEU A 189 9.54 -0.70 10.48
C LEU A 189 9.32 -2.11 11.07
N PRO A 190 9.37 -2.28 12.41
CA PRO A 190 8.98 -3.53 13.04
C PRO A 190 7.52 -3.86 12.68
N GLY A 191 7.24 -5.16 12.59
CA GLY A 191 6.11 -5.78 11.90
C GLY A 191 4.80 -4.99 11.94
N SER A 192 4.29 -4.64 10.76
CA SER A 192 2.89 -4.27 10.62
C SER A 192 2.03 -5.51 10.81
N GLU A 193 1.49 -5.69 12.02
CA GLU A 193 0.40 -6.61 12.30
C GLU A 193 -0.88 -6.11 11.62
N THR A 194 -1.06 -6.55 10.40
CA THR A 194 -2.40 -6.76 9.85
C THR A 194 -2.33 -8.13 9.23
N ALA A 195 -2.82 -9.13 9.96
CA ALA A 195 -3.02 -10.48 9.45
C ALA A 195 -3.75 -10.37 8.12
N ARG A 196 -3.06 -10.73 7.03
CA ARG A 196 -3.68 -10.82 5.72
C ARG A 196 -4.31 -12.20 5.62
N THR A 197 -5.48 -12.26 4.99
CA THR A 197 -6.12 -13.49 4.55
C THR A 197 -5.15 -14.22 3.60
N GLY A 198 -4.54 -15.29 4.10
CA GLY A 198 -3.63 -16.16 3.39
C GLY A 198 -3.69 -17.55 4.01
N LEU A 199 -3.09 -18.52 3.33
CA LEU A 199 -3.13 -19.92 3.75
C LEU A 199 -2.58 -20.10 5.18
N SER A 200 -3.34 -20.69 6.10
CA SER A 200 -2.91 -20.83 7.51
C SER A 200 -2.03 -22.07 7.71
N GLU A 201 -1.31 -22.15 8.83
CA GLU A 201 -0.67 -23.41 9.29
C GLU A 201 -1.66 -24.35 10.00
N GLU A 202 -2.94 -24.02 9.91
CA GLU A 202 -4.05 -24.83 10.40
C GLU A 202 -5.10 -24.95 9.29
N MET A 203 -5.73 -26.11 9.20
CA MET A 203 -6.81 -26.37 8.25
C MET A 203 -7.97 -27.05 8.96
N SER A 204 -9.10 -26.35 9.02
CA SER A 204 -10.39 -26.90 9.46
C SER A 204 -11.33 -26.99 8.25
N PRO A 205 -12.33 -27.87 8.26
CA PRO A 205 -13.48 -27.81 7.37
C PRO A 205 -13.98 -26.35 7.20
N GLY A 206 -13.98 -25.85 5.96
CA GLY A 206 -14.36 -24.46 5.63
C GLY A 206 -13.24 -23.41 5.54
N SER A 207 -12.06 -23.61 6.13
CA SER A 207 -11.03 -22.54 6.18
C SER A 207 -10.44 -22.17 4.81
N ILE A 208 -10.37 -23.12 3.88
CA ILE A 208 -9.92 -22.87 2.49
C ILE A 208 -11.04 -22.26 1.64
N SER A 209 -12.31 -22.40 2.01
CA SER A 209 -13.45 -21.85 1.26
C SER A 209 -13.41 -20.32 1.17
N GLU A 210 -12.98 -19.66 2.25
CA GLU A 210 -12.82 -18.19 2.26
C GLU A 210 -11.73 -17.73 1.29
N LEU A 211 -10.66 -18.53 1.15
CA LEU A 211 -9.59 -18.27 0.18
C LEU A 211 -10.05 -18.57 -1.25
N ALA A 212 -10.86 -19.62 -1.43
CA ALA A 212 -11.39 -20.07 -2.72
C ALA A 212 -12.20 -18.99 -3.46
N ILE A 213 -12.86 -18.09 -2.73
CA ILE A 213 -13.62 -16.96 -3.30
C ILE A 213 -12.80 -15.67 -3.44
N SER A 214 -11.57 -15.63 -2.90
CA SER A 214 -10.71 -14.45 -2.92
C SER A 214 -9.94 -14.33 -4.23
N ASP A 215 -10.02 -13.15 -4.85
CA ASP A 215 -9.33 -12.83 -6.10
C ASP A 215 -7.96 -12.15 -5.90
N ASP A 216 -7.55 -12.02 -4.63
CA ASP A 216 -6.25 -11.47 -4.24
C ASP A 216 -5.11 -12.35 -4.77
N ILE A 217 -4.00 -11.72 -5.16
CA ILE A 217 -2.81 -12.43 -5.64
C ILE A 217 -2.05 -12.98 -4.43
N ALA A 218 -1.71 -14.26 -4.47
CA ALA A 218 -0.82 -14.89 -3.50
C ALA A 218 0.64 -14.68 -3.91
N PHE A 219 0.96 -15.00 -5.16
CA PHE A 219 2.28 -14.76 -5.73
C PHE A 219 2.24 -14.82 -7.26
N ARG A 220 3.35 -14.40 -7.87
CA ARG A 220 3.58 -14.49 -9.32
C ARG A 220 4.82 -15.34 -9.57
N VAL A 221 4.84 -16.09 -10.66
CA VAL A 221 5.97 -16.94 -11.02
C VAL A 221 6.38 -16.75 -12.46
N ARG A 222 7.68 -16.60 -12.69
CA ARG A 222 8.29 -16.63 -14.03
C ARG A 222 9.21 -17.84 -14.13
N PHE A 223 9.00 -18.68 -15.12
CA PHE A 223 9.87 -19.82 -15.41
C PHE A 223 10.96 -19.39 -16.39
N ASP A 224 12.17 -19.92 -16.23
CA ASP A 224 13.28 -19.66 -17.17
C ASP A 224 13.13 -20.47 -18.47
N GLY A 225 12.39 -21.59 -18.40
CA GLY A 225 12.12 -22.49 -19.53
C GLY A 225 10.62 -22.79 -19.70
N GLU A 226 10.32 -23.91 -20.36
CA GLU A 226 8.94 -24.34 -20.57
C GLU A 226 8.25 -24.65 -19.23
N PRO A 227 7.11 -24.00 -18.93
CA PRO A 227 6.40 -24.23 -17.68
C PRO A 227 5.73 -25.60 -17.69
N PRO A 228 5.73 -26.34 -16.57
CA PRO A 228 5.03 -27.62 -16.49
C PRO A 228 3.51 -27.43 -16.67
N PRO A 229 2.81 -28.44 -17.22
CA PRO A 229 1.36 -28.39 -17.42
C PRO A 229 0.61 -28.18 -16.10
N PRO A 230 -0.61 -27.61 -16.12
CA PRO A 230 -1.36 -27.24 -14.91
C PRO A 230 -1.47 -28.33 -13.84
N PRO A 231 -1.72 -29.61 -14.19
CA PRO A 231 -1.80 -30.69 -13.20
C PRO A 231 -0.49 -31.03 -12.50
N LEU A 232 0.65 -30.46 -12.92
CA LEU A 232 1.94 -30.62 -12.25
C LEU A 232 2.35 -29.36 -11.46
N ARG A 233 1.52 -28.31 -11.46
CA ARG A 233 1.80 -27.03 -10.78
C ARG A 233 1.31 -27.01 -9.33
N TYR A 234 1.78 -27.95 -8.51
CA TYR A 234 1.54 -27.96 -7.06
C TYR A 234 2.57 -27.09 -6.35
N TRP A 235 2.13 -25.96 -5.82
CA TRP A 235 2.95 -25.02 -5.06
C TRP A 235 2.86 -25.38 -3.57
N ARG A 236 3.83 -26.17 -3.09
CA ARG A 236 3.94 -26.62 -1.70
C ARG A 236 4.08 -25.45 -0.74
N GLY A 237 3.28 -25.46 0.32
CA GLY A 237 3.33 -24.56 1.46
C GLY A 237 3.43 -25.35 2.78
N PRO A 238 2.57 -25.06 3.78
CA PRO A 238 2.53 -25.78 5.06
C PRO A 238 2.17 -27.27 4.94
N VAL A 239 2.81 -28.06 5.79
CA VAL A 239 2.53 -29.49 5.98
C VAL A 239 1.89 -29.69 7.35
N LEU A 240 0.77 -30.40 7.38
CA LEU A 240 -0.07 -30.57 8.56
C LEU A 240 -0.05 -32.03 8.99
N HIS A 241 0.28 -32.22 10.26
CA HIS A 241 0.57 -33.52 10.85
C HIS A 241 -0.41 -33.87 11.96
N GLU A 242 -0.78 -32.91 12.80
CA GLU A 242 -1.62 -33.16 13.98
C GLU A 242 -3.09 -33.02 13.60
N PHE A 243 -3.91 -34.01 13.99
CA PHE A 243 -5.34 -34.01 13.73
C PHE A 243 -6.12 -34.27 15.02
N ASP A 244 -7.04 -33.35 15.37
CA ASP A 244 -7.90 -33.45 16.56
C ASP A 244 -9.29 -34.06 16.27
N GLY A 245 -9.49 -34.54 15.03
CA GLY A 245 -10.77 -35.08 14.55
C GLY A 245 -11.58 -34.06 13.76
N PHE A 246 -11.17 -32.79 13.81
CA PHE A 246 -11.78 -31.69 13.06
C PHE A 246 -10.73 -30.82 12.35
N THR A 247 -9.67 -30.40 13.05
CA THR A 247 -8.64 -29.48 12.56
C THR A 247 -7.29 -30.17 12.40
N TRP A 248 -6.62 -29.87 11.29
CA TRP A 248 -5.24 -30.22 11.00
C TRP A 248 -4.30 -29.09 11.37
N ARG A 249 -3.16 -29.37 12.02
CA ARG A 249 -2.15 -28.37 12.42
C ARG A 249 -0.74 -28.79 12.04
N SER A 250 0.13 -27.80 11.81
CA SER A 250 1.56 -28.04 11.60
C SER A 250 2.27 -28.41 12.91
N ALA A 251 3.16 -29.41 12.87
CA ALA A 251 3.93 -29.86 14.02
C ALA A 251 5.21 -29.02 14.18
N ARG A 252 5.08 -27.80 14.72
CA ARG A 252 6.25 -26.92 14.99
C ARG A 252 7.15 -27.54 16.06
N ASN A 253 8.47 -27.46 15.85
CA ASN A 253 9.52 -27.95 16.76
C ASN A 253 9.61 -29.48 16.92
N PHE A 254 9.07 -30.26 15.99
CA PHE A 254 9.29 -31.70 16.00
C PHE A 254 10.74 -32.04 15.65
N GLY A 255 11.47 -32.65 16.59
CA GLY A 255 12.89 -33.01 16.47
C GLY A 255 13.18 -34.17 15.51
N ALA A 256 12.32 -34.42 14.51
CA ALA A 256 12.56 -35.47 13.54
C ALA A 256 13.76 -35.12 12.64
N PRO A 257 14.59 -36.12 12.28
CA PRO A 257 15.65 -35.91 11.32
C PRO A 257 15.05 -35.55 9.96
N ARG A 258 15.72 -34.66 9.23
CA ARG A 258 15.32 -34.28 7.88
C ARG A 258 15.42 -35.48 6.96
N GLN A 259 14.34 -35.75 6.21
CA GLN A 259 14.39 -36.80 5.20
C GLN A 259 15.36 -36.44 4.06
N ALA A 260 16.21 -37.40 3.71
CA ALA A 260 17.05 -37.29 2.53
C ALA A 260 16.15 -37.26 1.28
N VAL A 261 16.49 -36.42 0.31
CA VAL A 261 15.74 -36.30 -0.95
C VAL A 261 16.71 -36.55 -2.09
N GLU A 262 16.37 -37.50 -2.95
CA GLU A 262 17.05 -37.77 -4.20
C GLU A 262 16.22 -37.21 -5.35
N PHE A 263 16.84 -36.41 -6.21
CA PHE A 263 16.16 -35.78 -7.34
C PHE A 263 16.33 -36.60 -8.60
N LEU A 264 15.20 -36.99 -9.22
CA LEU A 264 15.14 -37.90 -10.38
C LEU A 264 14.80 -37.18 -11.69
N SER A 265 14.44 -35.90 -11.63
CA SER A 265 14.21 -35.05 -12.80
C SER A 265 15.26 -33.94 -12.90
N PRO A 266 15.49 -33.36 -14.08
CA PRO A 266 16.25 -32.11 -14.21
C PRO A 266 15.67 -30.98 -13.33
N PRO A 267 16.50 -30.02 -12.90
CA PRO A 267 16.03 -28.89 -12.11
C PRO A 267 15.22 -27.92 -12.98
N LEU A 268 14.03 -27.56 -12.51
CA LEU A 268 13.24 -26.48 -13.06
C LEU A 268 13.56 -25.18 -12.31
N ARG A 269 13.97 -24.15 -13.04
CA ARG A 269 14.31 -22.83 -12.49
C ARG A 269 13.17 -21.84 -12.70
N TYR A 270 12.87 -21.09 -11.64
CA TYR A 270 11.83 -20.07 -11.68
C TYR A 270 12.07 -19.00 -10.62
N GLN A 271 11.49 -17.83 -10.86
CA GLN A 271 11.48 -16.71 -9.93
C GLN A 271 10.07 -16.51 -9.38
N VAL A 272 9.95 -16.41 -8.06
CA VAL A 272 8.69 -16.16 -7.36
C VAL A 272 8.68 -14.74 -6.82
N MET A 273 7.60 -14.00 -7.08
CA MET A 273 7.27 -12.73 -6.42
C MET A 273 6.08 -12.96 -5.48
N LEU A 274 6.39 -13.18 -4.22
CA LEU A 274 5.48 -13.50 -3.14
C LEU A 274 4.86 -12.24 -2.52
N GLU A 275 3.53 -12.19 -2.44
CA GLU A 275 2.82 -11.17 -1.68
C GLU A 275 2.92 -11.47 -0.17
N PRO A 276 2.95 -10.44 0.69
CA PRO A 276 3.06 -10.69 2.11
C PRO A 276 1.80 -11.32 2.66
N HIS A 277 2.00 -12.29 3.54
CA HIS A 277 0.96 -13.10 4.18
C HIS A 277 1.13 -13.18 5.71
N GLY A 278 2.23 -12.64 6.25
CA GLY A 278 2.45 -12.56 7.70
C GLY A 278 2.97 -13.84 8.35
N GLN A 279 3.22 -14.90 7.59
CA GLN A 279 3.82 -16.15 8.06
C GLN A 279 5.25 -16.33 7.55
N ALA A 280 5.98 -17.30 8.08
CA ALA A 280 7.38 -17.53 7.74
C ALA A 280 7.58 -18.42 6.50
N TYR A 281 6.58 -19.21 6.09
CA TYR A 281 6.78 -20.17 4.99
C TYR A 281 6.84 -19.51 3.61
N LEU A 282 7.57 -20.16 2.71
CA LEU A 282 7.73 -19.83 1.30
C LEU A 282 7.02 -20.90 0.45
N PHE A 283 6.56 -20.51 -0.72
CA PHE A 283 5.96 -21.45 -1.67
C PHE A 283 6.99 -21.91 -2.69
N ALA A 284 7.00 -23.20 -2.99
CA ALA A 284 7.85 -23.75 -4.04
C ALA A 284 7.10 -24.82 -4.82
N LEU A 285 7.48 -25.00 -6.07
CA LEU A 285 6.91 -26.04 -6.91
C LEU A 285 7.37 -27.42 -6.41
N ASP A 286 6.41 -28.31 -6.13
CA ASP A 286 6.65 -29.69 -5.70
C ASP A 286 7.74 -29.79 -4.60
N MET A 287 8.91 -30.36 -4.91
CA MET A 287 10.07 -30.36 -4.02
C MET A 287 11.18 -29.41 -4.46
N ALA A 288 11.48 -28.46 -3.58
CA ALA A 288 12.54 -27.50 -3.76
C ALA A 288 13.93 -28.10 -3.52
N GLY A 289 14.83 -27.85 -4.47
CA GLY A 289 16.26 -28.08 -4.35
C GLY A 289 16.92 -26.99 -3.51
N ALA A 290 17.23 -25.86 -4.14
CA ALA A 290 17.83 -24.68 -3.54
C ALA A 290 16.99 -23.41 -3.82
N ILE A 291 16.94 -22.50 -2.83
CA ILE A 291 16.50 -21.12 -3.01
C ILE A 291 17.73 -20.20 -2.95
N GLU A 292 17.93 -19.40 -3.99
CA GLU A 292 19.04 -18.46 -4.09
C GLU A 292 18.64 -17.05 -3.61
N GLY A 293 19.65 -16.26 -3.19
CA GLY A 293 19.45 -14.88 -2.78
C GLY A 293 18.85 -14.65 -1.39
N ARG A 294 18.48 -15.71 -0.64
CA ARG A 294 18.03 -15.59 0.76
C ARG A 294 18.38 -16.77 1.66
N ARG A 295 18.61 -16.46 2.94
CA ARG A 295 18.65 -17.47 4.01
C ARG A 295 17.25 -18.03 4.23
N HIS A 296 17.15 -19.35 4.15
CA HIS A 296 15.95 -20.12 4.37
C HIS A 296 16.33 -21.41 5.09
N MET A 297 15.34 -22.07 5.69
CA MET A 297 15.47 -23.37 6.31
C MET A 297 14.46 -24.31 5.66
N ARG A 298 14.91 -25.51 5.27
CA ARG A 298 14.01 -26.59 4.90
C ARG A 298 13.78 -27.45 6.14
N THR A 299 12.53 -27.61 6.53
CA THR A 299 12.09 -28.44 7.66
C THR A 299 12.20 -29.94 7.32
N PHE A 300 11.93 -30.79 8.30
CA PHE A 300 12.05 -32.25 8.15
C PHE A 300 11.05 -32.83 7.13
N ASP A 301 9.91 -32.17 6.98
CA ASP A 301 8.81 -32.51 6.08
C ASP A 301 8.92 -31.83 4.69
N GLY A 302 10.00 -31.08 4.43
CA GLY A 302 10.25 -30.44 3.14
C GLY A 302 9.59 -29.07 2.95
N GLN A 303 8.92 -28.50 3.95
CA GLN A 303 8.48 -27.10 3.93
C GLN A 303 9.69 -26.14 3.92
N LEU A 304 9.53 -24.98 3.28
CA LEU A 304 10.54 -23.92 3.24
C LEU A 304 10.13 -22.78 4.14
N LEU A 305 10.99 -22.43 5.10
CA LEU A 305 10.78 -21.34 6.05
C LEU A 305 11.80 -20.23 5.83
N SER A 306 11.33 -19.00 5.76
CA SER A 306 12.13 -17.79 5.87
C SER A 306 12.51 -17.53 7.33
N GLN A 307 13.60 -16.81 7.56
CA GLN A 307 14.04 -16.46 8.93
C GLN A 307 13.08 -15.50 9.64
N ARG A 308 12.27 -14.76 8.89
CA ARG A 308 11.30 -13.79 9.41
C ARG A 308 9.98 -13.93 8.65
N PRO A 309 8.85 -13.63 9.28
CA PRO A 309 7.57 -13.58 8.59
C PRO A 309 7.60 -12.66 7.36
N VAL A 310 6.91 -13.08 6.29
CA VAL A 310 6.80 -12.33 5.04
C VAL A 310 5.76 -11.22 5.21
N THR A 311 6.20 -10.07 5.71
CA THR A 311 5.36 -8.87 5.96
C THR A 311 5.43 -7.82 4.86
N ALA A 312 6.39 -7.94 3.94
CA ALA A 312 6.52 -7.14 2.72
C ALA A 312 6.66 -8.04 1.48
N PRO A 313 6.35 -7.55 0.27
CA PRO A 313 6.54 -8.32 -0.96
C PRO A 313 7.97 -8.83 -1.08
N LEU A 314 8.10 -10.10 -1.48
CA LEU A 314 9.35 -10.84 -1.44
C LEU A 314 9.62 -11.48 -2.80
N VAL A 315 10.82 -11.27 -3.36
CA VAL A 315 11.29 -11.97 -4.56
C VAL A 315 12.36 -12.98 -4.18
N TYR A 316 12.28 -14.19 -4.71
CA TYR A 316 13.31 -15.23 -4.59
C TYR A 316 13.35 -16.12 -5.84
N GLU A 317 14.50 -16.72 -6.07
CA GLU A 317 14.71 -17.67 -7.16
C GLU A 317 14.76 -19.08 -6.56
N GLY A 318 13.99 -19.98 -7.18
CA GLY A 318 13.80 -21.34 -6.73
C GLY A 318 14.20 -22.33 -7.81
N THR A 319 14.81 -23.43 -7.38
CA THR A 319 15.00 -24.63 -8.19
C THR A 319 14.15 -25.75 -7.62
N SER A 320 13.46 -26.51 -8.48
CA SER A 320 12.62 -27.63 -8.03
C SER A 320 12.65 -28.80 -8.97
N HIS A 321 12.28 -29.97 -8.44
CA HIS A 321 12.27 -31.23 -9.15
C HIS A 321 10.88 -31.86 -9.05
N LEU A 322 10.28 -32.18 -10.20
CA LEU A 322 8.94 -32.76 -10.29
C LEU A 322 8.93 -34.28 -10.06
N ARG A 323 10.10 -34.92 -10.18
CA ARG A 323 10.29 -36.32 -9.77
C ARG A 323 11.41 -36.39 -8.76
N TRP A 324 11.10 -36.97 -7.61
CA TRP A 324 11.98 -37.09 -6.47
C TRP A 324 11.56 -38.31 -5.65
N ARG A 325 12.46 -38.82 -4.81
CA ARG A 325 12.18 -39.90 -3.87
C ARG A 325 12.92 -39.70 -2.55
N ASN A 326 12.50 -40.42 -1.51
CA ASN A 326 13.26 -40.52 -0.27
C ASN A 326 13.96 -41.89 -0.22
N PRO A 327 15.30 -41.96 -0.33
CA PRO A 327 16.01 -43.23 -0.38
C PRO A 327 16.12 -43.93 0.99
N GLY A 328 15.95 -43.20 2.09
CA GLY A 328 16.04 -43.72 3.46
C GLY A 328 14.67 -44.03 4.06
N PRO A 329 14.59 -44.93 5.07
CA PRO A 329 13.35 -45.26 5.74
C PRO A 329 12.78 -44.06 6.52
N LEU A 330 11.48 -44.06 6.77
CA LEU A 330 10.86 -43.06 7.65
C LEU A 330 11.31 -43.28 9.10
N SER A 331 11.77 -42.21 9.76
CA SER A 331 12.13 -42.29 11.18
C SER A 331 10.96 -42.77 12.03
N ILE A 332 11.25 -43.47 13.14
CA ILE A 332 10.22 -43.97 14.08
C ILE A 332 9.33 -42.82 14.58
N LEU A 333 9.93 -41.66 14.89
CA LEU A 333 9.21 -40.47 15.31
C LEU A 333 8.30 -39.93 14.20
N GLY A 334 8.79 -39.83 12.97
CA GLY A 334 7.99 -39.42 11.81
C GLY A 334 6.83 -40.38 11.55
N ARG A 335 7.09 -41.70 11.60
CA ARG A 335 6.05 -42.72 11.43
C ARG A 335 4.97 -42.59 12.49
N ARG A 336 5.33 -42.42 13.77
CA ARG A 336 4.36 -42.24 14.85
C ARG A 336 3.54 -40.96 14.68
N LEU A 337 4.17 -39.86 14.30
CA LEU A 337 3.48 -38.59 14.05
C LEU A 337 2.47 -38.73 12.91
N ASP A 338 2.87 -39.40 11.83
CA ASP A 338 2.08 -39.51 10.61
C ASP A 338 1.11 -40.69 10.57
N THR A 339 1.00 -41.48 11.64
CA THR A 339 -0.07 -42.49 11.84
C THR A 339 -1.03 -42.13 12.97
N GLN A 340 -0.79 -41.03 13.69
CA GLN A 340 -1.60 -40.66 14.85
C GLN A 340 -3.01 -40.22 14.45
N LEU A 341 -4.01 -40.78 15.13
CA LEU A 341 -5.41 -40.34 15.12
C LEU A 341 -5.90 -40.14 16.56
N PRO A 342 -6.85 -39.22 16.78
CA PRO A 342 -7.44 -39.00 18.10
C PRO A 342 -8.34 -40.18 18.49
N PRO A 343 -8.27 -40.68 19.74
CA PRO A 343 -9.05 -41.83 20.16
C PRO A 343 -10.55 -41.51 20.20
N GLY A 344 -11.38 -42.48 19.78
CA GLY A 344 -12.85 -42.36 19.84
C GLY A 344 -13.47 -41.40 18.82
N ARG A 345 -12.76 -41.06 17.75
CA ARG A 345 -13.21 -40.12 16.71
C ARG A 345 -13.33 -40.82 15.36
N ASN A 346 -14.34 -40.43 14.58
CA ASN A 346 -14.64 -40.97 13.24
C ASN A 346 -14.69 -42.52 13.19
N PRO A 347 -15.46 -43.20 14.06
CA PRO A 347 -15.47 -44.66 14.16
C PRO A 347 -15.86 -45.37 12.86
N ARG A 348 -16.80 -44.81 12.08
CA ARG A 348 -17.23 -45.42 10.80
C ARG A 348 -16.12 -45.34 9.77
N THR A 349 -15.32 -44.28 9.81
CA THR A 349 -14.11 -44.14 8.97
C THR A 349 -13.08 -45.21 9.32
N LEU A 350 -12.90 -45.54 10.61
CA LEU A 350 -11.98 -46.62 11.02
C LEU A 350 -12.46 -47.99 10.51
N GLU A 351 -13.76 -48.27 10.61
CA GLU A 351 -14.36 -49.50 10.08
C GLU A 351 -14.21 -49.60 8.55
N LEU A 352 -14.48 -48.50 7.84
CA LEU A 352 -14.27 -48.43 6.39
C LEU A 352 -12.80 -48.63 6.02
N ALA A 353 -11.87 -48.03 6.77
CA ALA A 353 -10.45 -48.19 6.52
C ALA A 353 -10.01 -49.65 6.63
N ALA A 354 -10.49 -50.36 7.67
CA ALA A 354 -10.22 -51.78 7.87
C ALA A 354 -10.82 -52.65 6.76
N ALA A 355 -12.06 -52.37 6.35
CA ALA A 355 -12.74 -53.08 5.25
C ALA A 355 -11.97 -52.91 3.93
N LEU A 356 -11.63 -51.67 3.55
CA LEU A 356 -10.86 -51.39 2.33
C LEU A 356 -9.45 -51.99 2.38
N ARG A 357 -8.85 -52.10 3.57
CA ARG A 357 -7.52 -52.70 3.75
C ARG A 357 -7.56 -54.22 3.56
N ALA A 358 -8.66 -54.87 3.91
CA ALA A 358 -8.83 -56.32 3.71
C ALA A 358 -8.95 -56.71 2.23
N GLU A 359 -9.27 -55.77 1.34
CA GLU A 359 -9.44 -56.02 -0.10
C GLU A 359 -8.12 -56.09 -0.89
N VAL A 360 -7.03 -55.52 -0.35
CA VAL A 360 -5.78 -55.33 -1.11
C VAL A 360 -4.54 -55.51 -0.23
N ASP A 361 -3.49 -56.07 -0.82
CA ASP A 361 -2.19 -56.23 -0.17
C ASP A 361 -1.26 -55.04 -0.45
N GLY A 362 -0.67 -54.49 0.61
CA GLY A 362 0.34 -53.44 0.52
C GLY A 362 -0.20 -52.00 0.52
N ASP A 363 0.64 -51.08 0.98
CA ASP A 363 0.24 -49.69 1.27
C ASP A 363 -0.04 -48.89 -0.01
N ARG A 364 0.69 -49.17 -1.10
CA ARG A 364 0.48 -48.52 -2.40
C ARG A 364 -0.88 -48.91 -3.00
N ALA A 365 -1.21 -50.19 -2.98
CA ALA A 365 -2.49 -50.70 -3.48
C ALA A 365 -3.66 -50.20 -2.61
N TYR A 366 -3.46 -50.10 -1.29
CA TYR A 366 -4.43 -49.51 -0.38
C TYR A 366 -4.71 -48.03 -0.69
N ALA A 367 -3.66 -47.23 -0.88
CA ALA A 367 -3.82 -45.81 -1.26
C ALA A 367 -4.60 -45.65 -2.58
N GLU A 368 -4.33 -46.50 -3.59
CA GLU A 368 -5.06 -46.51 -4.86
C GLU A 368 -6.51 -46.97 -4.73
N ARG A 369 -6.77 -47.94 -3.85
CA ARG A 369 -8.13 -48.39 -3.56
C ARG A 369 -8.97 -47.30 -2.91
N VAL A 370 -8.37 -46.53 -2.00
CA VAL A 370 -9.03 -45.36 -1.38
C VAL A 370 -9.22 -44.23 -2.38
N MET A 371 -8.27 -43.98 -3.30
CA MET A 371 -8.50 -43.04 -4.40
C MET A 371 -9.71 -43.44 -5.25
N ARG A 372 -9.82 -44.72 -5.64
CA ARG A 372 -10.98 -45.23 -6.39
C ARG A 372 -12.30 -45.06 -5.62
N TYR A 373 -12.28 -45.28 -4.31
CA TYR A 373 -13.45 -45.04 -3.46
C TYR A 373 -13.99 -43.61 -3.57
N PHE A 374 -13.13 -42.58 -3.66
CA PHE A 374 -13.58 -41.20 -3.90
C PHE A 374 -14.18 -40.98 -5.29
N GLY A 375 -13.72 -41.72 -6.32
CA GLY A 375 -14.31 -41.64 -7.66
C GLY A 375 -15.65 -42.39 -7.79
N GLU A 376 -15.80 -43.50 -7.06
CA GLU A 376 -16.99 -44.36 -7.12
C GLU A 376 -18.06 -43.98 -6.09
N GLY A 377 -17.69 -43.28 -5.03
CA GLY A 377 -18.54 -43.02 -3.86
C GLY A 377 -19.62 -41.95 -4.02
N GLY A 378 -19.77 -41.35 -5.20
CA GLY A 378 -20.77 -40.30 -5.47
C GLY A 378 -20.50 -39.01 -4.70
N PHE A 379 -19.23 -38.63 -4.57
CA PHE A 379 -18.82 -37.36 -3.97
C PHE A 379 -18.97 -36.21 -4.96
N GLU A 380 -19.29 -35.01 -4.48
CA GLU A 380 -19.33 -33.81 -5.32
C GLU A 380 -18.49 -32.67 -4.75
N TYR A 381 -17.87 -31.91 -5.64
CA TYR A 381 -17.04 -30.76 -5.30
C TYR A 381 -17.86 -29.47 -5.23
N THR A 382 -17.90 -28.82 -4.07
CA THR A 382 -18.61 -27.55 -3.83
C THR A 382 -17.83 -26.64 -2.88
N LEU A 383 -17.91 -25.32 -3.10
CA LEU A 383 -17.29 -24.31 -2.24
C LEU A 383 -18.19 -23.87 -1.07
N THR A 384 -19.45 -24.30 -1.07
CA THR A 384 -20.42 -24.07 0.00
C THR A 384 -20.96 -25.39 0.54
N PRO A 385 -20.10 -26.29 1.06
CA PRO A 385 -20.56 -27.53 1.65
C PRO A 385 -21.35 -27.24 2.95
N PRO A 386 -22.26 -28.15 3.35
CA PRO A 386 -22.92 -28.06 4.65
C PRO A 386 -21.90 -28.09 5.79
N LEU A 387 -22.25 -27.48 6.91
CA LEU A 387 -21.43 -27.54 8.13
C LEU A 387 -21.34 -29.00 8.60
N LEU A 388 -20.11 -29.44 8.90
CA LEU A 388 -19.85 -30.77 9.41
C LEU A 388 -19.85 -30.75 10.94
N ASN A 389 -20.32 -31.84 11.54
CA ASN A 389 -20.28 -32.04 12.97
C ASN A 389 -18.86 -32.35 13.45
N TYR A 390 -18.74 -32.64 14.75
CA TYR A 390 -17.46 -32.91 15.39
C TYR A 390 -16.71 -34.05 14.69
N ASP A 391 -17.35 -35.18 14.37
CA ASP A 391 -16.77 -36.26 13.53
C ASP A 391 -16.82 -35.91 12.05
N SER A 392 -15.99 -34.93 11.65
CA SER A 392 -16.07 -34.31 10.33
C SER A 392 -15.80 -35.27 9.17
N VAL A 393 -15.01 -36.32 9.39
CA VAL A 393 -14.69 -37.29 8.33
C VAL A 393 -15.82 -38.28 8.14
N ASP A 394 -16.45 -38.77 9.21
CA ASP A 394 -17.64 -39.62 9.12
C ASP A 394 -18.79 -38.86 8.43
N ASP A 395 -19.02 -37.61 8.82
CA ASP A 395 -20.06 -36.77 8.22
C ASP A 395 -19.85 -36.59 6.70
N LEU A 396 -18.61 -36.31 6.28
CA LEU A 396 -18.28 -36.20 4.86
C LEU A 396 -18.49 -37.52 4.11
N LEU A 397 -17.89 -38.62 4.61
CA LEU A 397 -17.82 -39.88 3.89
C LEU A 397 -19.19 -40.57 3.76
N PHE A 398 -20.06 -40.40 4.73
CA PHE A 398 -21.28 -41.18 4.82
C PHE A 398 -22.57 -40.38 4.76
N ASN A 399 -22.55 -39.10 5.14
CA ASN A 399 -23.77 -38.31 5.25
C ASN A 399 -23.86 -37.27 4.12
N THR A 400 -22.90 -36.35 4.04
CA THR A 400 -22.99 -35.21 3.13
C THR A 400 -22.46 -35.53 1.74
N ARG A 401 -21.28 -36.17 1.64
CA ARG A 401 -20.52 -36.40 0.39
C ARG A 401 -20.23 -35.15 -0.44
N LEU A 402 -20.46 -33.97 0.14
CA LEU A 402 -20.25 -32.65 -0.47
C LEU A 402 -19.05 -32.00 0.21
N GLY A 403 -18.02 -31.65 -0.57
CA GLY A 403 -16.79 -31.10 0.00
C GLY A 403 -15.95 -30.32 -0.99
N PHE A 404 -14.81 -29.84 -0.52
CA PHE A 404 -13.76 -29.23 -1.35
C PHE A 404 -12.41 -29.89 -1.02
N CYS A 405 -11.32 -29.42 -1.63
CA CYS A 405 -10.00 -30.05 -1.52
C CYS A 405 -9.56 -30.36 -0.07
N GLY A 406 -9.76 -29.46 0.89
CA GLY A 406 -9.44 -29.70 2.31
C GLY A 406 -10.24 -30.85 2.95
N HIS A 407 -11.51 -31.01 2.58
CA HIS A 407 -12.36 -32.11 3.04
C HIS A 407 -11.85 -33.45 2.51
N PHE A 408 -11.61 -33.53 1.20
CA PHE A 408 -11.16 -34.77 0.57
C PHE A 408 -9.75 -35.16 1.04
N ALA A 409 -8.82 -34.20 1.15
CA ALA A 409 -7.48 -34.45 1.67
C ALA A 409 -7.51 -34.93 3.13
N SER A 410 -8.32 -34.27 3.99
CA SER A 410 -8.51 -34.68 5.39
C SER A 410 -9.03 -36.11 5.51
N ALA A 411 -10.09 -36.44 4.77
CA ALA A 411 -10.69 -37.76 4.81
C ALA A 411 -9.77 -38.85 4.26
N PHE A 412 -9.08 -38.57 3.15
CA PHE A 412 -8.10 -39.49 2.58
C PHE A 412 -6.96 -39.81 3.56
N VAL A 413 -6.36 -38.77 4.17
CA VAL A 413 -5.27 -38.97 5.14
C VAL A 413 -5.79 -39.71 6.38
N THR A 414 -7.00 -39.43 6.83
CA THR A 414 -7.61 -40.15 7.96
C THR A 414 -7.77 -41.64 7.67
N LEU A 415 -8.24 -42.02 6.47
CA LEU A 415 -8.34 -43.42 6.04
C LEU A 415 -6.95 -44.09 5.99
N MET A 416 -5.93 -43.40 5.46
CA MET A 416 -4.55 -43.92 5.45
C MET A 416 -4.04 -44.22 6.87
N ARG A 417 -4.17 -43.25 7.78
CA ARG A 417 -3.72 -43.38 9.17
C ARG A 417 -4.47 -44.46 9.93
N ALA A 418 -5.77 -44.61 9.67
CA ALA A 418 -6.61 -45.64 10.27
C ALA A 418 -6.15 -47.06 9.90
N ALA A 419 -5.56 -47.25 8.72
CA ALA A 419 -4.93 -48.50 8.30
C ALA A 419 -3.45 -48.62 8.70
N GLY A 420 -2.92 -47.70 9.52
CA GLY A 420 -1.53 -47.70 9.96
C GLY A 420 -0.52 -47.21 8.90
N VAL A 421 -1.00 -46.64 7.78
CA VAL A 421 -0.15 -46.11 6.72
C VAL A 421 0.20 -44.64 7.04
N PRO A 422 1.50 -44.26 7.11
CA PRO A 422 1.88 -42.90 7.45
C PRO A 422 1.44 -41.92 6.36
N ALA A 423 0.65 -40.92 6.72
CA ALA A 423 0.11 -39.95 5.80
C ALA A 423 -0.03 -38.57 6.44
N ARG A 424 0.01 -37.51 5.62
CA ARG A 424 -0.10 -36.12 6.07
C ARG A 424 -0.79 -35.24 5.04
N VAL A 425 -1.38 -34.15 5.49
CA VAL A 425 -1.99 -33.15 4.62
C VAL A 425 -0.94 -32.12 4.24
N VAL A 426 -0.89 -31.75 2.97
CA VAL A 426 -0.09 -30.62 2.48
C VAL A 426 -1.04 -29.58 1.93
N THR A 427 -0.77 -28.33 2.29
CA THR A 427 -1.53 -27.17 1.83
C THR A 427 -0.65 -26.23 1.02
N GLY A 428 -1.26 -25.54 0.07
CA GLY A 428 -0.53 -24.71 -0.87
C GLY A 428 -1.45 -24.17 -1.95
N TYR A 429 -0.95 -24.11 -3.19
CA TYR A 429 -1.73 -23.68 -4.34
C TYR A 429 -1.58 -24.65 -5.49
N LEU A 430 -2.58 -24.70 -6.37
CA LEU A 430 -2.58 -25.55 -7.55
C LEU A 430 -2.86 -24.73 -8.80
N GLY A 431 -1.96 -24.82 -9.78
CA GLY A 431 -2.15 -24.24 -11.11
C GLY A 431 -1.51 -22.86 -11.24
N GLY A 432 -2.35 -21.84 -11.45
CA GLY A 432 -1.97 -20.48 -11.82
C GLY A 432 -2.33 -20.14 -13.27
N SER A 433 -2.77 -18.90 -13.48
CA SER A 433 -3.22 -18.37 -14.77
C SER A 433 -2.10 -17.62 -15.49
N TRP A 434 -1.91 -17.90 -16.78
CA TRP A 434 -0.94 -17.19 -17.60
C TRP A 434 -1.36 -15.73 -17.84
N ASN A 435 -0.45 -14.79 -17.56
CA ASN A 435 -0.61 -13.39 -17.96
C ASN A 435 0.26 -13.13 -19.21
N PRO A 436 -0.34 -12.96 -20.40
CA PRO A 436 0.42 -12.81 -21.65
C PRO A 436 1.18 -11.48 -21.75
N ILE A 437 0.72 -10.43 -21.06
CA ILE A 437 1.30 -9.09 -21.12
C ILE A 437 2.55 -9.02 -20.23
N GLY A 438 2.44 -9.53 -19.00
CA GLY A 438 3.55 -9.58 -18.04
C GLY A 438 4.52 -10.75 -18.26
N ARG A 439 4.15 -11.74 -19.07
CA ARG A 439 4.90 -12.98 -19.31
C ARG A 439 5.24 -13.75 -18.03
N TYR A 440 4.26 -13.87 -17.14
CA TYR A 440 4.36 -14.64 -15.89
C TYR A 440 3.05 -15.36 -15.58
N TYR A 441 3.10 -16.33 -14.68
CA TYR A 441 1.94 -16.97 -14.09
C TYR A 441 1.49 -16.24 -12.83
N THR A 442 0.20 -16.00 -12.71
CA THR A 442 -0.41 -15.44 -11.49
C THR A 442 -1.05 -16.57 -10.70
N VAL A 443 -0.71 -16.68 -9.42
CA VAL A 443 -1.35 -17.60 -8.48
C VAL A 443 -2.14 -16.77 -7.47
N ARG A 444 -3.43 -17.02 -7.37
CA ARG A 444 -4.38 -16.26 -6.53
C ARG A 444 -4.74 -17.03 -5.26
N GLN A 445 -5.32 -16.33 -4.29
CA GLN A 445 -5.90 -16.96 -3.11
C GLN A 445 -6.93 -18.03 -3.49
N SER A 446 -7.72 -17.80 -4.56
CA SER A 446 -8.65 -18.80 -5.11
C SER A 446 -8.00 -20.07 -5.65
N ASP A 447 -6.69 -20.06 -5.92
CA ASP A 447 -5.96 -21.25 -6.34
C ASP A 447 -5.51 -22.12 -5.16
N ALA A 448 -5.82 -21.72 -3.92
CA ALA A 448 -5.51 -22.48 -2.71
C ALA A 448 -6.01 -23.93 -2.83
N HIS A 449 -5.16 -24.85 -2.40
CA HIS A 449 -5.39 -26.27 -2.57
C HIS A 449 -4.78 -27.08 -1.43
N ALA A 450 -5.38 -28.23 -1.16
CA ALA A 450 -4.91 -29.21 -0.20
C ALA A 450 -4.86 -30.60 -0.85
N TRP A 451 -3.80 -31.34 -0.56
CA TRP A 451 -3.60 -32.71 -1.04
C TRP A 451 -2.97 -33.57 0.06
N ALA A 452 -2.81 -34.86 -0.20
CA ALA A 452 -2.22 -35.82 0.71
C ALA A 452 -0.81 -36.23 0.26
N GLU A 453 0.06 -36.51 1.22
CA GLU A 453 1.28 -37.29 1.01
C GLU A 453 1.21 -38.56 1.84
N VAL A 454 1.58 -39.69 1.22
CA VAL A 454 1.58 -41.01 1.86
C VAL A 454 2.98 -41.60 1.76
N TRP A 455 3.47 -42.15 2.86
CA TRP A 455 4.73 -42.86 2.87
C TRP A 455 4.57 -44.27 2.31
N ILE A 456 5.22 -44.56 1.19
CA ILE A 456 5.28 -45.88 0.58
C ILE A 456 6.70 -46.41 0.72
N GLU A 457 6.85 -47.58 1.33
CA GLU A 457 8.17 -48.17 1.57
C GLU A 457 8.91 -48.41 0.23
N GLY A 458 10.16 -47.96 0.13
CA GLY A 458 10.96 -48.01 -1.11
C GLY A 458 10.77 -46.85 -2.09
N GLU A 459 9.66 -46.12 -2.03
CA GLU A 459 9.41 -44.90 -2.84
C GLU A 459 9.59 -43.60 -2.03
N GLY A 460 9.24 -43.64 -0.75
CA GLY A 460 9.23 -42.48 0.14
C GLY A 460 7.87 -41.78 0.17
N TRP A 461 7.87 -40.46 0.33
CA TRP A 461 6.64 -39.67 0.30
C TRP A 461 6.10 -39.52 -1.13
N VAL A 462 4.89 -40.02 -1.36
CA VAL A 462 4.18 -39.96 -2.64
C VAL A 462 2.94 -39.09 -2.51
N ARG A 463 2.72 -38.18 -3.47
CA ARG A 463 1.55 -37.29 -3.51
C ARG A 463 0.31 -38.03 -4.03
N PHE A 464 -0.79 -37.89 -3.29
CA PHE A 464 -2.14 -38.30 -3.70
C PHE A 464 -3.09 -37.10 -3.59
N ASP A 465 -3.88 -36.86 -4.64
CA ASP A 465 -4.91 -35.81 -4.62
C ASP A 465 -6.30 -36.42 -4.86
N PRO A 466 -7.08 -36.71 -3.81
CA PRO A 466 -8.44 -37.26 -3.96
C PRO A 466 -9.38 -36.33 -4.72
N THR A 467 -9.10 -35.01 -4.77
CA THR A 467 -9.86 -34.06 -5.59
C THR A 467 -9.81 -34.41 -7.08
N SER A 468 -8.72 -35.05 -7.54
CA SER A 468 -8.58 -35.48 -8.94
C SER A 468 -9.62 -36.53 -9.35
N MET A 469 -10.13 -37.32 -8.40
CA MET A 469 -11.15 -38.34 -8.66
C MET A 469 -12.55 -37.74 -8.67
N VAL A 470 -12.79 -36.71 -7.86
CA VAL A 470 -14.11 -36.06 -7.72
C VAL A 470 -14.32 -34.93 -8.73
N ALA A 471 -13.28 -34.13 -8.99
CA ALA A 471 -13.34 -32.95 -9.86
C ALA A 471 -12.07 -32.82 -10.72
N PRO A 472 -11.83 -33.73 -11.69
CA PRO A 472 -10.62 -33.71 -12.51
C PRO A 472 -10.41 -32.40 -13.29
N GLN A 473 -11.49 -31.70 -13.66
CA GLN A 473 -11.43 -30.43 -14.39
C GLN A 473 -10.81 -29.30 -13.54
N ARG A 474 -10.94 -29.36 -12.20
CA ARG A 474 -10.31 -28.40 -11.27
C ARG A 474 -8.78 -28.37 -11.39
N LEU A 475 -8.17 -29.52 -11.66
CA LEU A 475 -6.71 -29.67 -11.83
C LEU A 475 -6.24 -29.13 -13.18
N GLN A 476 -7.09 -29.21 -14.22
CA GLN A 476 -6.72 -28.81 -15.58
C GLN A 476 -6.94 -27.31 -15.84
N ARG A 477 -8.09 -26.77 -15.41
CA ARG A 477 -8.55 -25.41 -15.74
C ARG A 477 -8.41 -24.39 -14.60
N GLY A 478 -8.10 -24.82 -13.39
CA GLY A 478 -8.09 -23.95 -12.20
C GLY A 478 -9.50 -23.68 -11.64
N LEU A 479 -9.59 -23.19 -10.40
CA LEU A 479 -10.89 -23.06 -9.71
C LEU A 479 -11.81 -22.04 -10.37
N SER A 480 -11.24 -20.90 -10.75
CA SER A 480 -11.95 -19.74 -11.30
C SER A 480 -12.69 -20.05 -12.60
N GLU A 481 -12.14 -20.96 -13.41
CA GLU A 481 -12.74 -21.40 -14.67
C GLU A 481 -13.70 -22.58 -14.46
N PHE A 482 -13.44 -23.43 -13.46
CA PHE A 482 -14.28 -24.59 -13.13
C PHE A 482 -15.60 -24.20 -12.45
N LEU A 483 -15.60 -23.21 -11.54
CA LEU A 483 -16.82 -22.74 -10.84
C LEU A 483 -17.01 -21.23 -10.98
N PRO A 484 -17.43 -20.72 -12.15
CA PRO A 484 -17.68 -19.28 -12.36
C PRO A 484 -18.76 -18.73 -11.42
N ALA A 485 -19.77 -19.55 -11.11
CA ALA A 485 -20.90 -19.19 -10.24
C ALA A 485 -20.49 -18.87 -8.78
N ALA A 486 -19.36 -19.41 -8.32
CA ALA A 486 -18.85 -19.16 -6.97
C ALA A 486 -18.38 -17.72 -6.73
N ARG A 487 -18.20 -16.93 -7.80
CA ARG A 487 -17.89 -15.49 -7.73
C ARG A 487 -19.14 -14.59 -7.86
N GLY A 488 -20.34 -15.18 -7.88
CA GLY A 488 -21.61 -14.48 -8.09
C GLY A 488 -21.83 -14.06 -9.56
N ALA A 489 -23.06 -13.65 -9.88
CA ALA A 489 -23.48 -13.30 -11.26
C ALA A 489 -22.61 -12.21 -11.91
N THR A 490 -22.10 -11.27 -11.11
CA THR A 490 -21.20 -10.21 -11.57
C THR A 490 -19.79 -10.72 -11.92
N GLY A 491 -19.30 -11.76 -11.23
CA GLY A 491 -17.99 -12.35 -11.49
C GLY A 491 -17.96 -13.19 -12.77
N ALA A 492 -19.06 -13.88 -13.07
CA ALA A 492 -19.23 -14.66 -14.31
C ALA A 492 -19.26 -13.75 -15.55
N LEU A 493 -20.02 -12.65 -15.51
CA LEU A 493 -20.10 -11.65 -16.59
C LEU A 493 -18.74 -10.97 -16.90
N VAL A 494 -17.89 -10.78 -15.88
CA VAL A 494 -16.56 -10.18 -16.04
C VAL A 494 -15.57 -11.14 -16.72
N LEU A 495 -15.73 -12.45 -16.55
CA LEU A 495 -14.88 -13.46 -17.19
C LEU A 495 -15.25 -13.72 -18.65
N GLU A 496 -16.49 -13.48 -19.07
CA GLU A 496 -16.91 -13.70 -20.46
C GLU A 496 -16.40 -12.62 -21.43
N GLY A 497 -16.17 -11.39 -20.95
CA GLY A 497 -15.61 -10.30 -21.76
C GLY A 497 -14.10 -10.46 -22.02
N SER A 498 -13.70 -10.83 -23.24
CA SER A 498 -12.28 -10.92 -23.64
C SER A 498 -11.49 -9.62 -23.39
N TRP A 499 -12.11 -8.45 -23.62
CA TRP A 499 -11.48 -7.15 -23.39
C TRP A 499 -11.29 -6.82 -21.90
N LEU A 500 -12.20 -7.27 -21.02
CA LEU A 500 -12.08 -7.09 -19.57
C LEU A 500 -10.93 -7.90 -19.00
N ARG A 501 -10.74 -9.14 -19.49
CA ARG A 501 -9.57 -9.96 -19.16
C ARG A 501 -8.27 -9.28 -19.61
N THR A 502 -8.22 -8.77 -20.84
CA THR A 502 -7.04 -8.03 -21.33
C THR A 502 -6.75 -6.78 -20.51
N LEU A 503 -7.78 -6.01 -20.13
CA LEU A 503 -7.60 -4.85 -19.26
C LEU A 503 -7.07 -5.27 -17.89
N ARG A 504 -7.64 -6.33 -17.30
CA ARG A 504 -7.20 -6.87 -16.01
C ARG A 504 -5.76 -7.40 -16.07
N ASP A 505 -5.40 -8.15 -17.10
CA ASP A 505 -4.04 -8.69 -17.27
C ASP A 505 -3.04 -7.57 -17.50
N GLY A 506 -3.39 -6.57 -18.32
CA GLY A 506 -2.56 -5.39 -18.55
C GLY A 506 -2.42 -4.56 -17.28
N TRP A 507 -3.47 -4.53 -16.48
CA TRP A 507 -3.48 -3.88 -15.20
C TRP A 507 -2.57 -4.60 -14.18
N ASP A 508 -2.70 -5.92 -14.03
CA ASP A 508 -1.84 -6.75 -13.18
C ASP A 508 -0.37 -6.65 -13.62
N ALA A 509 -0.12 -6.61 -14.93
CA ALA A 509 1.21 -6.40 -15.51
C ALA A 509 1.79 -5.02 -15.14
N ALA A 510 1.00 -3.94 -15.26
CA ALA A 510 1.43 -2.60 -14.88
C ALA A 510 1.75 -2.50 -13.37
N GLY A 511 0.91 -3.10 -12.53
CA GLY A 511 1.15 -3.18 -11.09
C GLY A 511 2.43 -3.95 -10.75
N SER A 512 2.66 -5.08 -11.43
CA SER A 512 3.87 -5.90 -11.26
C SER A 512 5.12 -5.16 -11.71
N TRP A 513 5.07 -4.50 -12.88
CA TRP A 513 6.16 -3.66 -13.39
C TRP A 513 6.50 -2.55 -12.40
N TRP A 514 5.50 -1.83 -11.87
CA TRP A 514 5.74 -0.79 -10.87
C TRP A 514 6.37 -1.35 -9.59
N GLN A 515 5.88 -2.49 -9.12
CA GLN A 515 6.41 -3.16 -7.94
C GLN A 515 7.88 -3.58 -8.14
N GLU A 516 8.21 -4.11 -9.30
CA GLU A 516 9.56 -4.51 -9.66
C GLU A 516 10.50 -3.30 -9.80
N GLN A 517 10.08 -2.32 -10.61
CA GLN A 517 10.95 -1.26 -11.10
C GLN A 517 11.06 -0.07 -10.14
N VAL A 518 10.01 0.22 -9.36
CA VAL A 518 9.99 1.40 -8.49
C VAL A 518 10.07 1.03 -7.02
N VAL A 519 9.28 0.03 -6.61
CA VAL A 519 9.15 -0.33 -5.18
C VAL A 519 10.31 -1.18 -4.71
N ASN A 520 10.65 -2.20 -5.49
CA ASN A 520 11.77 -3.11 -5.23
C ASN A 520 13.05 -2.66 -5.95
N PHE A 521 13.17 -1.35 -6.23
CA PHE A 521 14.38 -0.77 -6.79
C PHE A 521 15.52 -0.88 -5.77
N ASN A 522 16.41 -1.84 -5.99
CA ASN A 522 17.49 -2.21 -5.07
C ASN A 522 18.87 -1.82 -5.64
N ALA A 523 19.93 -2.08 -4.87
CA ALA A 523 21.31 -1.77 -5.27
C ALA A 523 21.78 -2.52 -6.54
N ALA A 524 21.22 -3.71 -6.84
CA ALA A 524 21.55 -4.43 -8.08
C ALA A 524 20.95 -3.70 -9.29
N ARG A 525 19.65 -3.39 -9.26
CA ARG A 525 18.99 -2.63 -10.34
C ARG A 525 19.53 -1.23 -10.52
N GLN A 526 19.90 -0.57 -9.42
CA GLN A 526 20.55 0.74 -9.49
C GLN A 526 21.86 0.64 -10.28
N ARG A 527 22.66 -0.40 -10.04
CA ARG A 527 23.88 -0.67 -10.83
C ARG A 527 23.56 -1.02 -12.28
N ASP A 528 22.56 -1.85 -12.56
CA ASP A 528 22.16 -2.18 -13.94
C ASP A 528 21.73 -0.93 -14.72
N LEU A 529 20.95 -0.04 -14.08
CA LEU A 529 20.49 1.22 -14.69
C LEU A 529 21.65 2.19 -14.91
N LEU A 530 22.54 2.33 -13.94
CA LEU A 530 23.75 3.14 -14.10
C LEU A 530 24.67 2.54 -15.18
N GLY A 531 24.74 1.22 -15.25
CA GLY A 531 25.47 0.48 -16.27
C GLY A 531 24.97 0.78 -17.67
N TRP A 532 23.64 0.77 -17.84
CA TRP A 532 23.02 1.18 -19.10
C TRP A 532 23.31 2.64 -19.49
N LEU A 533 23.58 3.52 -18.53
CA LEU A 533 24.00 4.91 -18.75
C LEU A 533 25.53 5.06 -18.94
N GLY A 534 26.31 3.97 -18.89
CA GLY A 534 27.77 3.98 -18.98
C GLY A 534 28.47 4.47 -17.71
N LEU A 535 27.84 4.28 -16.54
CA LEU A 535 28.28 4.74 -15.22
C LEU A 535 28.58 3.56 -14.28
N ASP A 536 29.15 2.49 -14.83
CA ASP A 536 29.30 1.16 -14.22
C ASP A 536 30.15 1.17 -12.94
N ASP A 537 31.17 2.05 -12.88
CA ASP A 537 32.16 2.13 -11.80
C ASP A 537 31.92 3.29 -10.81
N ILE A 538 30.72 3.88 -10.80
CA ILE A 538 30.43 5.01 -9.92
C ILE A 538 30.12 4.56 -8.50
N ASP A 539 31.07 4.80 -7.59
CA ASP A 539 30.88 4.62 -6.15
C ASP A 539 29.92 5.68 -5.54
N TYR A 540 29.47 5.49 -4.30
CA TYR A 540 28.50 6.38 -3.61
C TYR A 540 28.92 7.86 -3.61
N ARG A 541 30.23 8.15 -3.60
CA ARG A 541 30.78 9.52 -3.70
C ARG A 541 30.51 10.13 -5.07
N GLY A 542 30.70 9.37 -6.14
CA GLY A 542 30.41 9.82 -7.49
C GLY A 542 28.91 10.00 -7.71
N MET A 543 28.08 9.13 -7.14
CA MET A 543 26.62 9.31 -7.15
C MET A 543 26.20 10.61 -6.44
N ALA A 544 26.78 10.88 -5.26
CA ALA A 544 26.52 12.11 -4.52
C ALA A 544 27.00 13.37 -5.28
N ALA A 545 28.15 13.29 -5.95
CA ALA A 545 28.67 14.37 -6.79
C ALA A 545 27.76 14.64 -8.00
N LEU A 546 27.28 13.58 -8.68
CA LEU A 546 26.31 13.70 -9.78
C LEU A 546 24.97 14.27 -9.32
N LEU A 547 24.48 13.84 -8.15
CA LEU A 547 23.25 14.38 -7.56
C LEU A 547 23.40 15.87 -7.26
N LEU A 548 24.54 16.28 -6.67
CA LEU A 548 24.83 17.67 -6.38
C LEU A 548 24.95 18.50 -7.66
N ALA A 549 25.73 18.03 -8.63
CA ALA A 549 25.94 18.71 -9.91
C ALA A 549 24.63 18.87 -10.70
N GLY A 550 23.83 17.80 -10.80
CA GLY A 550 22.52 17.82 -11.45
C GLY A 550 21.52 18.71 -10.71
N SER A 551 21.55 18.73 -9.37
CA SER A 551 20.71 19.63 -8.57
C SER A 551 21.08 21.10 -8.75
N LEU A 552 22.38 21.41 -8.81
CA LEU A 552 22.89 22.75 -9.10
C LEU A 552 22.53 23.18 -10.52
N ALA A 553 22.71 22.31 -11.51
CA ALA A 553 22.31 22.58 -12.89
C ALA A 553 20.81 22.87 -13.01
N TRP A 554 19.97 22.07 -12.34
CA TRP A 554 18.53 22.31 -12.29
C TRP A 554 18.17 23.62 -11.58
N LEU A 555 18.87 23.95 -10.48
CA LEU A 555 18.71 25.22 -9.78
C LEU A 555 19.05 26.40 -10.71
N VAL A 556 20.13 26.32 -11.50
CA VAL A 556 20.47 27.33 -12.50
C VAL A 556 19.35 27.50 -13.52
N VAL A 557 18.77 26.41 -14.02
CA VAL A 557 17.59 26.47 -14.92
C VAL A 557 16.42 27.19 -14.24
N LEU A 558 16.10 26.85 -12.99
CA LEU A 558 15.03 27.53 -12.24
C LEU A 558 15.32 29.03 -12.05
N LEU A 559 16.56 29.40 -11.76
CA LEU A 559 16.98 30.80 -11.63
C LEU A 559 16.89 31.55 -12.96
N VAL A 560 17.27 30.94 -14.08
CA VAL A 560 17.12 31.52 -15.42
C VAL A 560 15.65 31.71 -15.77
N LEU A 561 14.80 30.70 -15.52
CA LEU A 561 13.36 30.79 -15.72
C LEU A 561 12.74 31.88 -14.83
N ALA A 562 13.20 32.01 -13.58
CA ALA A 562 12.76 33.06 -12.67
C ALA A 562 13.21 34.45 -13.13
N ALA A 563 14.45 34.59 -13.61
CA ALA A 563 15.00 35.83 -14.14
C ALA A 563 14.30 36.30 -15.43
N ARG A 564 13.82 35.35 -16.25
CA ARG A 564 13.01 35.63 -17.45
C ARG A 564 11.57 36.02 -17.13
N ARG A 565 11.08 35.81 -15.90
CA ARG A 565 9.74 36.31 -15.54
C ARG A 565 9.78 37.84 -15.55
N PRO A 566 8.78 38.50 -16.16
CA PRO A 566 8.70 39.96 -16.12
C PRO A 566 8.73 40.39 -14.66
N ARG A 567 9.75 41.17 -14.29
CA ARG A 567 9.85 41.78 -12.95
C ARG A 567 8.49 42.41 -12.64
N ALA A 568 7.99 42.19 -11.42
CA ALA A 568 6.73 42.78 -10.96
C ALA A 568 6.70 44.26 -11.39
N ARG A 569 5.62 44.69 -12.04
CA ARG A 569 5.49 46.05 -12.60
C ARG A 569 6.00 47.04 -11.55
N PRO A 570 7.04 47.84 -11.83
CA PRO A 570 7.68 48.66 -10.83
C PRO A 570 6.66 49.63 -10.25
N ASP A 571 6.41 49.50 -8.94
CA ASP A 571 5.43 50.25 -8.16
C ASP A 571 5.47 51.74 -8.56
N PRO A 572 4.52 52.19 -9.41
CA PRO A 572 4.59 53.52 -9.99
C PRO A 572 4.39 54.60 -8.93
N VAL A 573 3.62 54.30 -7.87
CA VAL A 573 3.38 55.20 -6.73
C VAL A 573 4.62 55.24 -5.82
N GLY A 574 5.23 54.09 -5.54
CA GLY A 574 6.48 53.99 -4.77
C GLY A 574 7.68 54.71 -5.40
N ARG A 575 7.83 54.65 -6.73
CA ARG A 575 8.87 55.44 -7.43
C ARG A 575 8.70 56.94 -7.26
N ILE A 576 7.46 57.42 -7.27
CA ILE A 576 7.15 58.84 -7.10
C ILE A 576 7.42 59.28 -5.65
N TRP A 577 7.12 58.42 -4.67
CA TRP A 577 7.49 58.64 -3.26
C TRP A 577 9.01 58.76 -3.07
N ASN A 578 9.80 57.86 -3.66
CA ASN A 578 11.26 57.95 -3.56
C ASN A 578 11.80 59.24 -4.18
N ALA A 579 11.19 59.71 -5.28
CA ALA A 579 11.54 60.99 -5.90
C ALA A 579 11.14 62.20 -5.04
N TYR A 580 10.02 62.14 -4.34
CA TYR A 580 9.61 63.11 -3.32
C TYR A 580 10.57 63.11 -2.14
N ALA A 581 10.97 61.93 -1.67
CA ALA A 581 11.86 61.80 -0.53
C ALA A 581 13.26 62.34 -0.82
N ALA A 582 13.82 62.00 -1.99
CA ALA A 582 15.09 62.56 -2.44
C ALA A 582 15.03 64.09 -2.63
N LEU A 583 13.88 64.61 -3.08
CA LEU A 583 13.69 66.06 -3.24
C LEU A 583 13.69 66.78 -1.89
N LEU A 584 12.98 66.26 -0.90
CA LEU A 584 12.92 66.82 0.45
C LEU A 584 14.27 66.70 1.18
N ALA A 585 14.97 65.57 1.01
CA ALA A 585 16.30 65.38 1.59
C ALA A 585 17.31 66.43 1.11
N ARG A 586 17.27 66.80 -0.18
CA ARG A 586 18.09 67.89 -0.76
C ARG A 586 17.82 69.26 -0.15
N HIS A 587 16.65 69.46 0.44
CA HIS A 587 16.23 70.72 1.07
C HIS A 587 16.21 70.59 2.61
N GLY A 588 17.02 69.69 3.17
CA GLY A 588 17.25 69.59 4.61
C GLY A 588 16.17 68.85 5.40
N VAL A 589 15.30 68.09 4.74
CA VAL A 589 14.28 67.25 5.40
C VAL A 589 14.63 65.78 5.16
N ALA A 590 15.38 65.18 6.09
CA ALA A 590 15.68 63.76 6.06
C ALA A 590 14.43 62.92 6.34
N ILE A 591 14.26 61.86 5.53
CA ILE A 591 13.19 60.88 5.68
C ILE A 591 13.85 59.54 5.98
N THR A 592 13.41 58.92 7.07
CA THR A 592 13.88 57.60 7.49
C THR A 592 12.88 56.52 7.06
N PRO A 593 13.29 55.23 7.01
CA PRO A 593 12.40 54.14 6.63
C PRO A 593 11.17 53.93 7.53
N HIS A 594 11.20 54.46 8.76
CA HIS A 594 10.11 54.36 9.74
C HIS A 594 9.18 55.59 9.74
N ASP A 595 9.48 56.61 8.95
CA ASP A 595 8.64 57.81 8.88
C ASP A 595 7.36 57.54 8.07
N GLY A 596 6.21 57.73 8.71
CA GLY A 596 4.91 57.75 8.03
C GLY A 596 4.73 59.00 7.15
N PRO A 597 3.89 58.97 6.09
CA PRO A 597 3.75 60.09 5.16
C PRO A 597 3.31 61.39 5.84
N GLU A 598 2.42 61.29 6.82
CA GLU A 598 1.96 62.42 7.63
C GLU A 598 3.06 62.99 8.54
N ALA A 599 3.93 62.14 9.09
CA ALA A 599 5.09 62.57 9.88
C ALA A 599 6.08 63.34 9.00
N VAL A 600 6.34 62.85 7.78
CA VAL A 600 7.15 63.55 6.78
C VAL A 600 6.51 64.89 6.40
N ARG A 601 5.21 64.93 6.14
CA ARG A 601 4.47 66.16 5.82
C ARG A 601 4.64 67.21 6.90
N ARG A 602 4.37 66.86 8.16
CA ARG A 602 4.53 67.79 9.30
C ARG A 602 5.95 68.31 9.45
N ARG A 603 6.95 67.44 9.30
CA ARG A 603 8.38 67.82 9.39
C ARG A 603 8.77 68.76 8.25
N ALA A 604 8.37 68.43 7.01
CA ALA A 604 8.64 69.23 5.83
C ALA A 604 7.97 70.61 5.90
N SER A 605 6.68 70.68 6.28
CA SER A 605 5.95 71.93 6.41
C SER A 605 6.49 72.86 7.51
N ARG A 606 7.05 72.31 8.61
CA ARG A 606 7.70 73.11 9.66
C ARG A 606 9.04 73.69 9.20
N ARG A 607 9.82 72.92 8.42
CA ARG A 607 11.16 73.33 7.97
C ARG A 607 11.11 74.26 6.76
N ARG A 608 10.08 74.10 5.91
CA ARG A 608 9.84 74.90 4.69
C ARG A 608 8.38 75.36 4.63
N PRO A 609 8.02 76.41 5.40
CA PRO A 609 6.66 76.96 5.38
C PRO A 609 6.22 77.45 4.00
N ASP A 610 7.18 77.97 3.22
CA ASP A 610 7.06 78.42 1.83
C ASP A 610 6.54 77.34 0.86
N ALA A 611 6.88 76.07 1.11
CA ALA A 611 6.46 74.94 0.29
C ALA A 611 5.33 74.11 0.94
N ALA A 612 4.83 74.49 2.12
CA ALA A 612 3.89 73.70 2.90
C ALA A 612 2.60 73.30 2.13
N PRO A 613 1.95 74.17 1.34
CA PRO A 613 0.76 73.79 0.57
C PRO A 613 1.03 72.77 -0.54
N ALA A 614 2.25 72.74 -1.09
CA ALA A 614 2.63 71.77 -2.12
C ALA A 614 3.01 70.42 -1.51
N VAL A 615 3.68 70.43 -0.34
CA VAL A 615 3.96 69.22 0.45
C VAL A 615 2.66 68.53 0.86
N GLU A 616 1.68 69.29 1.35
CA GLU A 616 0.39 68.74 1.79
C GLU A 616 -0.41 68.12 0.64
N ARG A 617 -0.50 68.79 -0.52
CA ARG A 617 -1.16 68.23 -1.70
C ARG A 617 -0.52 66.94 -2.17
N PHE A 618 0.82 66.86 -2.16
CA PHE A 618 1.52 65.63 -2.51
C PHE A 618 1.21 64.49 -1.52
N THR A 619 1.34 64.74 -0.21
CA THR A 619 1.12 63.71 0.81
C THR A 619 -0.31 63.18 0.77
N ARG A 620 -1.33 64.06 0.70
CA ARG A 620 -2.74 63.62 0.61
C ARG A 620 -3.00 62.77 -0.64
N SER A 621 -2.45 63.16 -1.78
CA SER A 621 -2.58 62.38 -3.02
C SER A 621 -1.83 61.06 -2.96
N TYR A 622 -0.71 60.99 -2.24
CA TYR A 622 0.01 59.74 -2.03
C TYR A 622 -0.77 58.80 -1.11
N GLU A 623 -1.30 59.33 -0.01
CA GLU A 623 -2.06 58.56 0.97
C GLU A 623 -3.34 57.98 0.36
N SER A 624 -4.07 58.76 -0.43
CA SER A 624 -5.28 58.28 -1.10
C SER A 624 -4.99 57.17 -2.11
N LEU A 625 -3.84 57.22 -2.81
CA LEU A 625 -3.45 56.20 -3.79
C LEU A 625 -2.80 54.98 -3.14
N ARG A 626 -2.11 55.13 -2.01
CA ARG A 626 -1.34 54.06 -1.36
C ARG A 626 -2.14 53.32 -0.28
N PHE A 627 -2.95 54.04 0.47
CA PHE A 627 -3.74 53.52 1.59
C PHE A 627 -5.26 53.60 1.34
N GLY A 628 -5.69 54.11 0.18
CA GLY A 628 -7.09 54.07 -0.24
C GLY A 628 -7.57 52.66 -0.56
N ARG A 629 -8.90 52.49 -0.60
CA ARG A 629 -9.54 51.20 -0.89
C ARG A 629 -9.41 50.77 -2.36
N ASP A 630 -9.26 51.73 -3.26
CA ASP A 630 -9.23 51.48 -4.70
C ASP A 630 -7.80 51.36 -5.24
N ALA A 631 -7.63 50.54 -6.28
CA ALA A 631 -6.34 50.38 -6.94
C ALA A 631 -5.91 51.70 -7.63
N PRO A 632 -4.60 52.05 -7.64
CA PRO A 632 -4.12 53.28 -8.26
C PRO A 632 -4.48 53.34 -9.75
N THR A 633 -5.27 54.34 -10.15
CA THR A 633 -5.62 54.58 -11.55
C THR A 633 -4.50 55.34 -12.28
N ALA A 634 -4.42 55.19 -13.61
CA ALA A 634 -3.45 55.93 -14.41
C ALA A 634 -3.60 57.46 -14.25
N ALA A 635 -4.84 57.94 -14.16
CA ALA A 635 -5.15 59.34 -13.86
C ALA A 635 -4.63 59.76 -12.48
N GLY A 636 -4.88 58.96 -11.44
CA GLY A 636 -4.38 59.23 -10.08
C GLY A 636 -2.84 59.31 -10.01
N ILE A 637 -2.15 58.39 -10.68
CA ILE A 637 -0.67 58.43 -10.80
C ILE A 637 -0.22 59.71 -11.55
N GLY A 638 -0.98 60.15 -12.56
CA GLY A 638 -0.76 61.42 -13.26
C GLY A 638 -0.86 62.63 -12.33
N HIS A 639 -1.89 62.70 -11.51
CA HIS A 639 -2.07 63.75 -10.50
C HIS A 639 -0.93 63.77 -9.48
N LEU A 640 -0.50 62.61 -8.97
CA LEU A 640 0.62 62.51 -8.03
C LEU A 640 1.93 63.03 -8.64
N ARG A 641 2.19 62.75 -9.93
CA ARG A 641 3.34 63.34 -10.65
C ARG A 641 3.20 64.85 -10.84
N GLY A 642 1.98 65.35 -11.03
CA GLY A 642 1.67 66.78 -11.06
C GLY A 642 2.06 67.46 -9.75
N ALA A 643 1.58 66.91 -8.63
CA ALA A 643 1.88 67.43 -7.29
C ALA A 643 3.39 67.45 -6.98
N LEU A 644 4.14 66.43 -7.42
CA LEU A 644 5.61 66.43 -7.28
C LEU A 644 6.28 67.54 -8.11
N ARG A 645 5.78 67.82 -9.32
CA ARG A 645 6.29 68.91 -10.16
C ARG A 645 5.99 70.28 -9.57
N GLU A 646 4.81 70.47 -8.99
CA GLU A 646 4.47 71.69 -8.25
C GLU A 646 5.37 71.90 -7.04
N LEU A 647 5.62 70.84 -6.26
CA LEU A 647 6.54 70.91 -5.13
C LEU A 647 7.97 71.29 -5.56
N ARG A 648 8.48 70.71 -6.67
CA ARG A 648 9.78 71.10 -7.23
C ARG A 648 9.84 72.57 -7.62
N ARG A 649 8.74 73.17 -8.10
CA ARG A 649 8.67 74.59 -8.45
C ARG A 649 8.63 75.46 -7.20
N ALA A 650 7.87 75.06 -6.19
CA ALA A 650 7.78 75.78 -4.92
C ALA A 650 9.15 75.85 -4.20
N LEU A 651 9.86 74.73 -4.10
CA LEU A 651 11.17 74.64 -3.44
C LEU A 651 12.32 75.33 -4.22
N ARG A 652 12.11 75.72 -5.48
CA ARG A 652 13.09 76.47 -6.30
C ARG A 652 12.90 77.98 -6.27
N ARG A 653 11.72 78.47 -5.88
CA ARG A 653 11.36 79.89 -5.87
C ARG A 653 11.67 80.58 -4.53
N ALA A 654 12.25 79.84 -3.59
CA ALA A 654 12.62 80.26 -2.25
C ALA A 654 13.98 79.64 -1.93
#